data_AF-A0A935QTW8-F1
#
_entry.id   AF-A0A935QTW8-F1
#
_cell.length_a   1.000
_cell.length_b   1.000
_cell.length_c   1.000
_cell.angle_alpha   90.00
_cell.angle_beta   90.00
_cell.angle_gamma   90.00
#
_symmetry.space_group_name_H-M   'P 1'
#
loop_
_entity.id
_entity.type
_entity.pdbx_description
1 polymer ?
#
loop_
_entity_poly.entity_id
_entity_poly.type
_entity_poly.pdbx_seq_one_letter_code
_entity_poly.pdbx_strand_id
1 'polypeptide(L)'
;MHRPTTPRDTLRLILQENLPPLTVVALYLLFGELLFARMGAPSFTTLKIEHEAVNAMALVICLLYAAFRTAWLAKQAPADAPLLKFVWDQWRGSYLNLRHVVGFLVVHLSLPHFSVTFGAVKLLIPKLNPFTWDATFFAWDRALHLGVDPWRILHPILGTPAVTFVMNVLYNLWMIVMMTMIVWQSWSADRRTRVQFLTVMLLIWAVPCTLLATAWSSAGPCYYGALVPGEDPYAPLMSYLHTVHDDHYTLWAVEMQGKLWTTYTTGDAHVISGISAMPSGHVAASTLFALTGWRASRAVGIGLTVFLGIIMVGSVHLGWHYAVDGYVGAASALVLWWLVGKALDRVAPGVRDERERLTDVEGGLASDQIPQGAGARPSFKPPRAELLTIADLLTQVELGKIRMTDARRTRRWDAKDIRDLFDSLWRGIPIGTLMMLRRAADAEILSFGPVQITCKKRTDAWFVVDGHQRLTALVGVLLSEQDDPQFQEFNLYFDLKSGSWHQSSGTSPIDPAWFPVRACTATSGPGRAQTLSRRSYGPESQSSRGDLKTRVPIYVVESEDPSILRDVFVRINHSGKTLSLSDSMSLLFGTDGLEAPSRLSDLREEIAQLGFGELDNVELGRNVLFTGGWDLTQHSQNSLDALTSHERTALLKDAREPLRQAVIFLQSEAGIPHKLLLPYVLALHVLTRFFVVYPAFATMPRSARVGCGASSLPNLLCGSRCSPPITLWT
;
A
#
# COMPACT_ATOMS: atom_id res chain seq x y z
N MET A 1 -3.63 4.17 14.77
CA MET A 1 -2.80 2.98 14.48
C MET A 1 -1.38 3.46 14.22
N HIS A 2 -0.41 3.08 15.05
CA HIS A 2 1.00 3.40 14.84
C HIS A 2 1.51 2.74 13.56
N ARG A 3 2.15 3.52 12.68
CA ARG A 3 2.94 2.94 11.58
C ARG A 3 4.11 2.17 12.19
N PRO A 4 4.40 0.93 11.77
CA PRO A 4 5.53 0.18 12.30
C PRO A 4 6.82 0.95 12.06
N THR A 5 7.56 1.20 13.14
CA THR A 5 8.74 2.08 13.19
C THR A 5 10.03 1.34 12.86
N THR A 6 10.03 0.00 12.82
CA THR A 6 11.21 -0.81 12.45
C THR A 6 10.88 -1.92 11.43
N PRO A 7 11.88 -2.43 10.67
CA PRO A 7 11.73 -3.62 9.84
C PRO A 7 11.29 -4.86 10.63
N ARG A 8 11.70 -4.95 11.91
CA ARG A 8 11.30 -6.04 12.82
C ARG A 8 9.83 -5.95 13.19
N ASP A 9 9.30 -4.76 13.45
CA ASP A 9 7.87 -4.56 13.74
C ASP A 9 7.01 -4.81 12.50
N THR A 10 7.53 -4.46 11.33
CA THR A 10 6.90 -4.79 10.04
C THR A 10 6.83 -6.30 9.85
N LEU A 11 7.92 -7.03 10.10
CA LEU A 11 7.93 -8.49 10.01
C LEU A 11 7.00 -9.15 11.03
N ARG A 12 6.98 -8.66 12.27
CA ARG A 12 6.05 -9.14 13.32
C ARG A 12 4.59 -8.95 12.93
N LEU A 13 4.23 -7.77 12.40
CA LEU A 13 2.87 -7.52 11.90
C LEU A 13 2.52 -8.45 10.74
N ILE A 14 3.44 -8.66 9.79
CA ILE A 14 3.20 -9.59 8.66
C ILE A 14 2.97 -11.02 9.17
N LEU A 15 3.74 -11.47 10.15
CA LEU A 15 3.57 -12.80 10.75
C LEU A 15 2.26 -12.91 11.52
N GLN A 16 1.88 -11.89 12.29
CA GLN A 16 0.60 -11.84 12.99
C GLN A 16 -0.59 -11.87 12.01
N GLU A 17 -0.48 -11.18 10.87
CA GLU A 17 -1.53 -11.17 9.84
C GLU A 17 -1.70 -12.52 9.14
N ASN A 18 -0.60 -13.25 8.93
CA ASN A 18 -0.63 -14.59 8.31
C ASN A 18 -0.74 -15.72 9.36
N LEU A 19 -0.90 -15.37 10.64
CA LEU A 19 -0.98 -16.34 11.72
C LEU A 19 -2.17 -17.31 11.53
N PRO A 20 -3.40 -16.87 11.19
CA PRO A 20 -4.53 -17.80 11.06
C PRO A 20 -4.32 -18.93 10.05
N PRO A 21 -3.97 -18.69 8.77
CA PRO A 21 -3.72 -19.78 7.83
C PRO A 21 -2.49 -20.62 8.23
N LEU A 22 -1.43 -20.01 8.77
CA LEU A 22 -0.26 -20.74 9.26
C LEU A 22 -0.57 -21.67 10.43
N THR A 23 -1.43 -21.25 11.35
CA THR A 23 -1.88 -22.08 12.47
C THR A 23 -2.64 -23.29 11.95
N VAL A 24 -3.52 -23.12 10.95
CA VAL A 24 -4.22 -24.25 10.33
C VAL A 24 -3.24 -25.23 9.69
N VAL A 25 -2.25 -24.75 8.93
CA VAL A 25 -1.21 -25.62 8.36
C VAL A 25 -0.44 -26.37 9.45
N ALA A 26 0.08 -25.65 10.45
CA ALA A 26 0.89 -26.27 11.50
C ALA A 26 0.12 -27.34 12.28
N LEU A 27 -1.14 -27.05 12.65
CA LEU A 27 -2.01 -28.02 13.33
C LEU A 27 -2.32 -29.23 12.46
N TYR A 28 -2.55 -29.02 11.16
CA TYR A 28 -2.86 -30.11 10.24
C TYR A 28 -1.65 -31.00 9.96
N LEU A 29 -0.45 -30.42 9.83
CA LEU A 29 0.79 -31.18 9.69
C LEU A 29 1.07 -32.03 10.95
N LEU A 30 0.88 -31.43 12.14
CA LEU A 30 1.00 -32.15 13.40
C LEU A 30 -0.02 -33.30 13.50
N PHE A 31 -1.27 -33.03 13.14
CA PHE A 31 -2.32 -34.05 13.09
C PHE A 31 -1.93 -35.21 12.16
N GLY A 32 -1.44 -34.90 10.95
CA GLY A 32 -0.96 -35.90 10.00
C GLY A 32 0.15 -36.76 10.58
N GLU A 33 1.19 -36.17 11.18
CA GLU A 33 2.29 -36.92 11.80
C GLU A 33 1.84 -37.83 12.93
N LEU A 34 0.98 -37.32 13.82
CA LEU A 34 0.44 -38.12 14.91
C LEU A 34 -0.39 -39.31 14.38
N LEU A 35 -1.13 -39.09 13.29
CA LEU A 35 -1.91 -40.14 12.65
C LEU A 35 -1.00 -41.18 12.00
N PHE A 36 0.02 -40.78 11.23
CA PHE A 36 0.98 -41.72 10.62
C PHE A 36 1.74 -42.52 11.67
N ALA A 37 2.22 -41.87 12.73
CA ALA A 37 2.89 -42.53 13.85
C ALA A 37 1.97 -43.57 14.52
N ARG A 38 0.68 -43.24 14.71
CA ARG A 38 -0.30 -44.17 15.29
C ARG A 38 -0.60 -45.36 14.37
N MET A 39 -0.59 -45.15 13.06
CA MET A 39 -0.86 -46.18 12.05
C MET A 39 0.38 -47.02 11.71
N GLY A 40 1.54 -46.73 12.29
CA GLY A 40 2.81 -47.36 11.92
C GLY A 40 3.25 -47.07 10.48
N ALA A 41 2.73 -45.99 9.89
CA ALA A 41 3.06 -45.56 8.54
C ALA A 41 4.33 -44.69 8.55
N PRO A 42 5.11 -44.67 7.45
CA PRO A 42 6.24 -43.75 7.31
C PRO A 42 5.78 -42.29 7.50
N SER A 43 6.62 -41.46 8.13
CA SER A 43 6.36 -40.02 8.24
C SER A 43 6.11 -39.42 6.87
N PHE A 44 5.25 -38.40 6.78
CA PHE A 44 4.96 -37.74 5.51
C PHE A 44 6.22 -37.15 4.84
N THR A 45 7.28 -36.88 5.63
CA THR A 45 8.60 -36.42 5.14
C THR A 45 9.32 -37.43 4.25
N THR A 46 8.93 -38.71 4.29
CA THR A 46 9.49 -39.78 3.46
C THR A 46 8.72 -40.06 2.17
N LEU A 47 7.52 -39.48 2.02
CA LEU A 47 6.79 -39.53 0.75
C LEU A 47 7.53 -38.66 -0.26
N LYS A 48 7.92 -39.24 -1.41
CA LYS A 48 8.54 -38.47 -2.51
C LYS A 48 7.61 -37.33 -2.89
N ILE A 49 8.03 -36.12 -2.56
CA ILE A 49 7.19 -34.97 -2.80
C ILE A 49 7.37 -34.58 -4.26
N GLU A 50 6.33 -34.78 -5.08
CA GLU A 50 6.26 -34.22 -6.44
C GLU A 50 5.98 -32.71 -6.37
N HIS A 51 6.83 -31.99 -5.64
CA HIS A 51 6.81 -30.53 -5.54
C HIS A 51 6.89 -29.88 -6.92
N GLU A 52 7.55 -30.54 -7.87
CA GLU A 52 7.93 -29.97 -9.15
C GLU A 52 6.70 -29.59 -9.99
N ALA A 53 5.71 -30.48 -10.12
CA ALA A 53 4.53 -30.21 -10.94
C ALA A 53 3.63 -29.10 -10.36
N VAL A 54 3.36 -29.15 -9.06
CA VAL A 54 2.52 -28.15 -8.37
C VAL A 54 3.22 -26.79 -8.33
N ASN A 55 4.53 -26.76 -8.04
CA ASN A 55 5.29 -25.52 -8.03
C ASN A 55 5.47 -24.96 -9.45
N ALA A 56 5.65 -25.81 -10.46
CA ALA A 56 5.71 -25.37 -11.86
C ALA A 56 4.37 -24.76 -12.31
N MET A 57 3.24 -25.40 -11.99
CA MET A 57 1.91 -24.85 -12.29
C MET A 57 1.68 -23.51 -11.59
N ALA A 58 2.01 -23.41 -10.30
CA ALA A 58 1.91 -22.17 -9.54
C ALA A 58 2.80 -21.07 -10.13
N LEU A 59 4.04 -21.41 -10.54
CA LEU A 59 4.96 -20.49 -11.19
C LEU A 59 4.40 -19.98 -12.53
N VAL A 60 3.87 -20.87 -13.38
CA VAL A 60 3.26 -20.50 -14.65
C VAL A 60 2.09 -19.54 -14.43
N ILE A 61 1.21 -19.82 -13.47
CA ILE A 61 0.07 -18.94 -13.16
C ILE A 61 0.54 -17.60 -12.60
N CYS A 62 1.60 -17.57 -11.78
CA CYS A 62 2.21 -16.33 -11.31
C CYS A 62 2.77 -15.51 -12.46
N LEU A 63 3.47 -16.14 -13.42
CA LEU A 63 4.01 -15.48 -14.60
C LEU A 63 2.90 -14.93 -15.49
N LEU A 64 1.83 -15.70 -15.72
CA LEU A 64 0.66 -15.25 -16.48
C LEU A 64 -0.05 -14.08 -15.79
N TYR A 65 -0.23 -14.14 -14.47
CA TYR A 65 -0.81 -13.04 -13.69
C TYR A 65 0.07 -11.79 -13.78
N ALA A 66 1.38 -11.94 -13.61
CA ALA A 66 2.33 -10.84 -13.72
C ALA A 66 2.33 -10.23 -15.12
N ALA A 67 2.30 -11.04 -16.18
CA ALA A 67 2.20 -10.59 -17.56
C ALA A 67 0.90 -9.82 -17.82
N PHE A 68 -0.24 -10.39 -17.41
CA PHE A 68 -1.55 -9.75 -17.54
C PHE A 68 -1.60 -8.41 -16.80
N ARG A 69 -1.14 -8.35 -15.54
CA ARG A 69 -1.13 -7.11 -14.77
C ARG A 69 -0.17 -6.09 -15.33
N THR A 70 0.98 -6.51 -15.83
CA THR A 70 1.92 -5.63 -16.51
C THR A 70 1.31 -5.02 -17.77
N ALA A 71 0.63 -5.82 -18.61
CA ALA A 71 -0.08 -5.32 -19.79
C ALA A 71 -1.24 -4.37 -19.42
N TRP A 72 -1.98 -4.69 -18.36
CA TRP A 72 -3.08 -3.85 -17.87
C TRP A 72 -2.58 -2.51 -17.32
N LEU A 73 -1.45 -2.49 -16.59
CA LEU A 73 -0.80 -1.26 -16.12
C LEU A 73 -0.22 -0.45 -17.28
N ALA A 74 0.41 -1.13 -18.25
CA ALA A 74 0.94 -0.48 -19.44
C ALA A 74 -0.14 0.28 -20.24
N LYS A 75 -1.35 -0.30 -20.33
CA LYS A 75 -2.51 0.36 -20.97
C LYS A 75 -3.01 1.59 -20.21
N GLN A 76 -2.71 1.71 -18.91
CA GLN A 76 -3.09 2.85 -18.07
C GLN A 76 -1.99 3.89 -17.91
N ALA A 77 -0.81 3.66 -18.50
CA ALA A 77 0.30 4.60 -18.41
C ALA A 77 -0.09 5.93 -19.08
N PRO A 78 0.17 7.08 -18.44
CA PRO A 78 0.04 8.39 -19.08
C PRO A 78 0.88 8.46 -20.36
N ALA A 79 0.39 9.17 -21.38
CA ALA A 79 1.02 9.23 -22.70
C ALA A 79 2.43 9.85 -22.70
N ASP A 80 2.73 10.67 -21.68
CA ASP A 80 3.97 11.39 -21.44
C ASP A 80 4.90 10.70 -20.44
N ALA A 81 4.45 9.63 -19.78
CA ALA A 81 5.25 8.91 -18.80
C ALA A 81 6.12 7.83 -19.47
N PRO A 82 7.41 7.70 -19.11
CA PRO A 82 8.22 6.58 -19.58
C PRO A 82 7.64 5.25 -19.08
N LEU A 83 7.08 4.47 -20.01
CA LEU A 83 6.28 3.27 -19.74
C LEU A 83 6.95 2.30 -18.76
N LEU A 84 8.23 1.98 -19.00
CA LEU A 84 9.00 1.08 -18.15
C LEU A 84 9.13 1.59 -16.71
N LYS A 85 9.34 2.90 -16.53
CA LYS A 85 9.45 3.51 -15.21
C LYS A 85 8.09 3.55 -14.51
N PHE A 86 7.02 3.90 -15.22
CA PHE A 86 5.66 3.87 -14.67
C PHE A 86 5.29 2.47 -14.18
N VAL A 87 5.45 1.46 -15.03
CA VAL A 87 5.17 0.07 -14.68
C VAL A 87 6.05 -0.39 -13.52
N TRP A 88 7.35 -0.07 -13.53
CA TRP A 88 8.26 -0.40 -12.43
C TRP A 88 7.87 0.25 -11.11
N ASP A 89 7.52 1.53 -11.11
CA ASP A 89 7.11 2.25 -9.91
C ASP A 89 5.80 1.67 -9.34
N GLN A 90 4.87 1.27 -10.21
CA GLN A 90 3.63 0.58 -9.82
C GLN A 90 3.90 -0.80 -9.22
N TRP A 91 4.77 -1.61 -9.86
CA TRP A 91 5.19 -2.91 -9.34
C TRP A 91 5.90 -2.75 -7.99
N ARG A 92 6.84 -1.81 -7.88
CA ARG A 92 7.59 -1.54 -6.66
C ARG A 92 6.70 -1.08 -5.51
N GLY A 93 5.77 -0.17 -5.78
CA GLY A 93 4.86 0.38 -4.77
C GLY A 93 3.80 -0.62 -4.31
N SER A 94 3.19 -1.33 -5.26
CA SER A 94 2.00 -2.13 -5.00
C SER A 94 2.28 -3.62 -4.77
N TYR A 95 3.33 -4.18 -5.40
CA TYR A 95 3.54 -5.63 -5.47
C TYR A 95 4.86 -6.09 -4.81
N LEU A 96 5.99 -5.41 -5.05
CA LEU A 96 7.32 -5.82 -4.57
C LEU A 96 7.67 -5.28 -3.17
N ASN A 97 6.67 -4.82 -2.41
CA ASN A 97 6.93 -4.46 -1.03
C ASN A 97 7.11 -5.72 -0.17
N LEU A 98 7.95 -5.60 0.87
CA LEU A 98 8.34 -6.73 1.74
C LEU A 98 7.13 -7.49 2.28
N ARG A 99 6.04 -6.79 2.54
CA ARG A 99 4.79 -7.34 3.05
C ARG A 99 4.11 -8.30 2.09
N HIS A 100 3.90 -7.92 0.82
CA HIS A 100 3.26 -8.82 -0.15
C HIS A 100 4.18 -9.97 -0.52
N VAL A 101 5.49 -9.72 -0.65
CA VAL A 101 6.48 -10.77 -0.94
C VAL A 101 6.51 -11.82 0.17
N VAL A 102 6.61 -11.40 1.44
CA VAL A 102 6.59 -12.34 2.57
C VAL A 102 5.24 -13.04 2.68
N GLY A 103 4.13 -12.32 2.52
CA GLY A 103 2.79 -12.92 2.53
C GLY A 103 2.59 -13.97 1.43
N PHE A 104 3.14 -13.75 0.24
CA PHE A 104 3.14 -14.70 -0.86
C PHE A 104 4.00 -15.93 -0.54
N LEU A 105 5.24 -15.72 -0.10
CA LEU A 105 6.19 -16.78 0.23
C LEU A 105 5.65 -17.69 1.34
N VAL A 106 5.07 -17.11 2.39
CA VAL A 106 4.47 -17.86 3.50
C VAL A 106 3.39 -18.83 3.01
N VAL A 107 2.51 -18.40 2.12
CA VAL A 107 1.43 -19.23 1.57
C VAL A 107 2.01 -20.31 0.64
N HIS A 108 2.91 -19.93 -0.28
CA HIS A 108 3.41 -20.86 -1.31
C HIS A 108 4.41 -21.88 -0.79
N LEU A 109 5.18 -21.56 0.26
CA LEU A 109 6.05 -22.52 0.91
C LEU A 109 5.26 -23.51 1.79
N SER A 110 4.11 -23.10 2.34
CA SER A 110 3.32 -23.95 3.24
C SER A 110 2.33 -24.87 2.52
N LEU A 111 1.74 -24.42 1.41
CA LEU A 111 0.70 -25.17 0.68
C LEU A 111 1.15 -26.56 0.16
N PRO A 112 2.34 -26.76 -0.42
CA PRO A 112 2.76 -28.08 -0.90
C PRO A 112 2.82 -29.13 0.22
N HIS A 113 3.35 -28.73 1.38
CA HIS A 113 3.41 -29.58 2.57
C HIS A 113 2.01 -29.98 3.02
N PHE A 114 1.11 -29.00 3.13
CA PHE A 114 -0.29 -29.25 3.48
C PHE A 114 -0.98 -30.19 2.47
N SER A 115 -0.78 -29.98 1.17
CA SER A 115 -1.40 -30.79 0.11
C SER A 115 -0.94 -32.25 0.13
N VAL A 116 0.35 -32.50 0.37
CA VAL A 116 0.90 -33.87 0.45
C VAL A 116 0.38 -34.58 1.69
N THR A 117 0.41 -33.90 2.85
CA THR A 117 -0.17 -34.46 4.08
C THR A 117 -1.66 -34.73 3.89
N PHE A 118 -2.41 -33.84 3.25
CA PHE A 118 -3.82 -34.05 2.94
C PHE A 118 -4.03 -35.30 2.07
N GLY A 119 -3.31 -35.43 0.96
CA GLY A 119 -3.43 -36.59 0.07
C GLY A 119 -3.12 -37.91 0.79
N ALA A 120 -2.08 -37.92 1.62
CA ALA A 120 -1.67 -39.09 2.39
C ALA A 120 -2.68 -39.46 3.49
N VAL A 121 -3.21 -38.48 4.23
CA VAL A 121 -4.29 -38.72 5.20
C VAL A 121 -5.55 -39.23 4.49
N LYS A 122 -5.87 -38.70 3.31
CA LYS A 122 -7.04 -39.11 2.53
C LYS A 122 -6.99 -40.59 2.13
N LEU A 123 -5.81 -41.12 1.81
CA LEU A 123 -5.60 -42.55 1.55
C LEU A 123 -5.89 -43.44 2.77
N LEU A 124 -5.79 -42.88 3.97
CA LEU A 124 -6.06 -43.62 5.22
C LEU A 124 -7.55 -43.61 5.60
N ILE A 125 -8.39 -42.75 5.01
CA ILE A 125 -9.82 -42.65 5.35
C ILE A 125 -10.51 -44.02 5.38
N PRO A 126 -10.50 -44.84 4.31
CA PRO A 126 -11.17 -46.14 4.34
C PRO A 126 -10.54 -47.15 5.29
N LYS A 127 -9.26 -46.96 5.67
CA LYS A 127 -8.58 -47.79 6.69
C LYS A 127 -9.00 -47.40 8.11
N LEU A 128 -9.33 -46.13 8.33
CA LEU A 128 -9.80 -45.63 9.63
C LEU A 128 -11.30 -45.89 9.82
N ASN A 129 -12.09 -45.69 8.77
CA ASN A 129 -13.51 -45.97 8.74
C ASN A 129 -13.90 -46.47 7.34
N PRO A 130 -14.22 -47.76 7.18
CA PRO A 130 -14.62 -48.33 5.89
C PRO A 130 -15.83 -47.61 5.27
N PHE A 131 -15.94 -47.66 3.94
CA PHE A 131 -17.05 -47.08 3.21
C PHE A 131 -18.37 -47.77 3.58
N THR A 132 -19.21 -47.08 4.35
CA THR A 132 -20.46 -47.61 4.92
C THR A 132 -21.66 -46.71 4.67
N TRP A 133 -21.43 -45.46 4.27
CA TRP A 133 -22.48 -44.46 4.15
C TRP A 133 -23.11 -44.35 2.75
N ASP A 134 -22.53 -45.00 1.73
CA ASP A 134 -22.99 -44.89 0.34
C ASP A 134 -24.48 -45.19 0.15
N ALA A 135 -24.99 -46.28 0.75
CA ALA A 135 -26.43 -46.61 0.71
C ALA A 135 -27.31 -45.55 1.40
N THR A 136 -26.81 -44.92 2.47
CA THR A 136 -27.53 -43.88 3.20
C THR A 136 -27.58 -42.59 2.39
N PHE A 137 -26.46 -42.17 1.80
CA PHE A 137 -26.42 -40.97 0.97
C PHE A 137 -27.23 -41.13 -0.31
N PHE A 138 -27.19 -42.29 -0.95
CA PHE A 138 -28.13 -42.62 -2.03
C PHE A 138 -29.60 -42.41 -1.61
N ALA A 139 -30.01 -42.96 -0.47
CA ALA A 139 -31.38 -42.84 0.02
C ALA A 139 -31.76 -41.38 0.31
N TRP A 140 -30.86 -40.61 0.93
CA TRP A 140 -31.06 -39.18 1.19
C TRP A 140 -31.14 -38.36 -0.10
N ASP A 141 -30.27 -38.65 -1.07
CA ASP A 141 -30.23 -37.98 -2.36
C ASP A 141 -31.58 -38.15 -3.08
N ARG A 142 -32.06 -39.39 -3.14
CA ARG A 142 -33.36 -39.72 -3.72
C ARG A 142 -34.53 -39.08 -2.96
N ALA A 143 -34.49 -39.07 -1.63
CA ALA A 143 -35.53 -38.45 -0.81
C ALA A 143 -35.62 -36.93 -1.02
N LEU A 144 -34.48 -36.25 -1.09
CA LEU A 144 -34.40 -34.79 -1.34
C LEU A 144 -34.87 -34.40 -2.75
N HIS A 145 -34.74 -35.30 -3.71
CA HIS A 145 -35.10 -35.07 -5.11
C HIS A 145 -36.41 -35.75 -5.50
N LEU A 146 -37.37 -35.76 -4.57
CA LEU A 146 -38.76 -36.21 -4.80
C LEU A 146 -38.88 -37.67 -5.28
N GLY A 147 -37.97 -38.53 -4.83
CA GLY A 147 -37.98 -39.95 -5.17
C GLY A 147 -37.25 -40.28 -6.48
N VAL A 148 -36.56 -39.33 -7.12
CA VAL A 148 -35.82 -39.53 -8.37
C VAL A 148 -34.32 -39.35 -8.13
N ASP A 149 -33.50 -40.21 -8.74
CA ASP A 149 -32.05 -40.12 -8.62
C ASP A 149 -31.54 -38.86 -9.37
N PRO A 150 -30.72 -37.99 -8.75
CA PRO A 150 -30.40 -36.68 -9.34
C PRO A 150 -29.73 -36.75 -10.72
N TRP A 151 -28.89 -37.77 -10.96
CA TRP A 151 -28.27 -37.96 -12.26
C TRP A 151 -29.30 -38.21 -13.37
N ARG A 152 -30.44 -38.86 -13.08
CA ARG A 152 -31.53 -39.09 -14.04
C ARG A 152 -32.28 -37.80 -14.39
N ILE A 153 -32.31 -36.83 -13.47
CA ILE A 153 -32.88 -35.51 -13.72
C ILE A 153 -31.99 -34.72 -14.69
N LEU A 154 -30.67 -34.87 -14.55
CA LEU A 154 -29.68 -34.18 -15.37
C LEU A 154 -29.48 -34.84 -16.75
N HIS A 155 -29.65 -36.16 -16.84
CA HIS A 155 -29.35 -36.95 -18.03
C HIS A 155 -30.07 -36.50 -19.31
N PRO A 156 -31.35 -36.10 -19.33
CA PRO A 156 -32.01 -35.60 -20.54
C PRO A 156 -31.34 -34.36 -21.16
N ILE A 157 -30.64 -33.56 -20.35
CA ILE A 157 -29.99 -32.33 -20.79
C ILE A 157 -28.50 -32.59 -21.10
N LEU A 158 -27.83 -33.37 -20.25
CA LEU A 158 -26.37 -33.54 -20.29
C LEU A 158 -25.93 -34.83 -20.96
N GLY A 159 -26.82 -35.81 -21.14
CA GLY A 159 -26.56 -37.16 -21.62
C GLY A 159 -26.22 -37.29 -23.11
N THR A 160 -25.68 -36.24 -23.74
CA THR A 160 -25.11 -36.32 -25.09
C THR A 160 -23.58 -36.39 -25.02
N PRO A 161 -22.89 -37.21 -25.85
CA PRO A 161 -21.43 -37.38 -25.74
C PRO A 161 -20.64 -36.07 -25.76
N ALA A 162 -21.03 -35.13 -26.63
CA ALA A 162 -20.39 -33.82 -26.74
C ALA A 162 -20.59 -32.95 -25.49
N VAL A 163 -21.81 -32.89 -24.93
CA VAL A 163 -22.07 -32.11 -23.71
C VAL A 163 -21.37 -32.73 -22.50
N THR A 164 -21.37 -34.06 -22.39
CA THR A 164 -20.60 -34.78 -21.36
C THR A 164 -19.11 -34.47 -21.44
N PHE A 165 -18.53 -34.45 -22.65
CA PHE A 165 -17.12 -34.08 -22.84
C PHE A 165 -16.86 -32.63 -22.41
N VAL A 166 -17.72 -31.68 -22.79
CA VAL A 166 -17.63 -30.28 -22.35
C VAL A 166 -17.71 -30.18 -20.82
N MET A 167 -18.64 -30.90 -20.19
CA MET A 167 -18.75 -30.96 -18.72
C MET A 167 -17.49 -31.54 -18.08
N ASN A 168 -16.90 -32.59 -18.65
CA ASN A 168 -15.61 -33.13 -18.21
C ASN A 168 -14.49 -32.08 -18.29
N VAL A 169 -14.41 -31.31 -19.39
CA VAL A 169 -13.42 -30.23 -19.51
C VAL A 169 -13.65 -29.14 -18.47
N LEU A 170 -14.88 -28.62 -18.35
CA LEU A 170 -15.22 -27.56 -17.41
C LEU A 170 -15.01 -27.97 -15.95
N TYR A 171 -15.29 -29.24 -15.62
CA TYR A 171 -15.02 -29.79 -14.30
C TYR A 171 -13.51 -29.80 -13.99
N ASN A 172 -12.67 -30.21 -14.94
CA ASN A 172 -11.22 -30.25 -14.75
C ASN A 172 -10.55 -28.85 -14.75
N LEU A 173 -11.16 -27.83 -15.37
CA LEU A 173 -10.73 -26.44 -15.24
C LEU A 173 -10.72 -25.94 -13.79
N TRP A 174 -11.42 -26.62 -12.88
CA TRP A 174 -11.42 -26.32 -11.46
C TRP A 174 -10.02 -26.18 -10.86
N MET A 175 -9.06 -27.03 -11.24
CA MET A 175 -7.69 -26.93 -10.73
C MET A 175 -7.05 -25.59 -11.11
N ILE A 176 -7.26 -25.16 -12.36
CA ILE A 176 -6.74 -23.89 -12.88
C ILE A 176 -7.41 -22.72 -12.15
N VAL A 177 -8.74 -22.77 -11.98
CA VAL A 177 -9.48 -21.73 -11.25
C VAL A 177 -9.02 -21.65 -9.80
N MET A 178 -8.86 -22.79 -9.11
CA MET A 178 -8.38 -22.83 -7.72
C MET A 178 -6.99 -22.19 -7.59
N MET A 179 -6.03 -22.59 -8.42
CA MET A 179 -4.69 -22.01 -8.39
C MET A 179 -4.69 -20.52 -8.73
N THR A 180 -5.52 -20.11 -9.70
CA THR A 180 -5.73 -18.69 -10.01
C THR A 180 -6.26 -17.91 -8.82
N MET A 181 -7.22 -18.46 -8.08
CA MET A 181 -7.79 -17.84 -6.88
C MET A 181 -6.76 -17.74 -5.75
N ILE A 182 -5.93 -18.77 -5.54
CA ILE A 182 -4.85 -18.74 -4.54
C ILE A 182 -3.82 -17.67 -4.89
N VAL A 183 -3.38 -17.58 -6.14
CA VAL A 183 -2.42 -16.56 -6.60
C VAL A 183 -3.03 -15.16 -6.47
N TRP A 184 -4.28 -14.98 -6.92
CA TRP A 184 -4.98 -13.71 -6.82
C TRP A 184 -5.11 -13.26 -5.37
N GLN A 185 -5.58 -14.12 -4.46
CA GLN A 185 -5.76 -13.75 -3.06
C GLN A 185 -4.42 -13.58 -2.33
N SER A 186 -3.37 -14.32 -2.71
CA SER A 186 -2.03 -14.10 -2.18
C SER A 186 -1.52 -12.68 -2.43
N TRP A 187 -1.94 -12.07 -3.55
CA TRP A 187 -1.57 -10.71 -3.97
C TRP A 187 -2.65 -9.64 -3.72
N SER A 188 -3.77 -10.00 -3.10
CA SER A 188 -4.87 -9.06 -2.87
C SER A 188 -4.50 -8.02 -1.81
N ALA A 189 -4.81 -6.75 -2.10
CA ALA A 189 -4.65 -5.64 -1.16
C ALA A 189 -5.71 -5.65 -0.05
N ASP A 190 -6.88 -6.24 -0.30
CA ASP A 190 -7.92 -6.43 0.72
C ASP A 190 -7.49 -7.52 1.69
N ARG A 191 -6.99 -7.06 2.84
CA ARG A 191 -6.40 -7.90 3.89
C ARG A 191 -7.42 -8.83 4.52
N ARG A 192 -8.64 -8.35 4.76
CA ARG A 192 -9.68 -9.12 5.46
C ARG A 192 -10.09 -10.30 4.60
N THR A 193 -10.46 -10.04 3.35
CA THR A 193 -10.89 -11.07 2.42
C THR A 193 -9.75 -12.03 2.11
N ARG A 194 -8.52 -11.53 1.94
CA ARG A 194 -7.34 -12.38 1.74
C ARG A 194 -7.15 -13.40 2.86
N VAL A 195 -7.07 -12.94 4.11
CA VAL A 195 -6.82 -13.83 5.27
C VAL A 195 -7.98 -14.78 5.49
N GLN A 196 -9.23 -14.28 5.36
CA GLN A 196 -10.42 -15.11 5.45
C GLN A 196 -10.43 -16.21 4.39
N PHE A 197 -10.18 -15.86 3.13
CA PHE A 197 -10.12 -16.80 2.01
C PHE A 197 -9.07 -17.89 2.25
N LEU A 198 -7.82 -17.50 2.54
CA LEU A 198 -6.72 -18.46 2.71
C LEU A 198 -6.98 -19.40 3.90
N THR A 199 -7.52 -18.87 4.99
CA THR A 199 -7.84 -19.67 6.19
C THR A 199 -8.99 -20.64 5.90
N VAL A 200 -10.08 -20.17 5.28
CA VAL A 200 -11.23 -21.02 4.95
C VAL A 200 -10.85 -22.05 3.90
N MET A 201 -10.01 -21.71 2.92
CA MET A 201 -9.50 -22.64 1.92
C MET A 201 -8.81 -23.82 2.60
N LEU A 202 -7.87 -23.56 3.51
CA LEU A 202 -7.18 -24.61 4.25
C LEU A 202 -8.13 -25.40 5.16
N LEU A 203 -9.07 -24.72 5.84
CA LEU A 203 -10.04 -25.37 6.72
C LEU A 203 -11.00 -26.28 5.97
N ILE A 204 -11.39 -25.96 4.72
CA ILE A 204 -12.23 -26.84 3.89
C ILE A 204 -11.53 -28.19 3.69
N TRP A 205 -10.23 -28.18 3.38
CA TRP A 205 -9.49 -29.41 3.20
C TRP A 205 -9.23 -30.13 4.53
N ALA A 206 -8.95 -29.40 5.61
CA ALA A 206 -8.63 -29.98 6.91
C ALA A 206 -9.85 -30.53 7.66
N VAL A 207 -11.03 -29.91 7.53
CA VAL A 207 -12.21 -30.24 8.34
C VAL A 207 -13.22 -31.07 7.53
N PRO A 208 -13.98 -30.53 6.54
CA PRO A 208 -14.92 -31.36 5.81
C PRO A 208 -14.22 -32.46 5.00
N CYS A 209 -13.15 -32.16 4.26
CA CYS A 209 -12.52 -33.16 3.38
C CYS A 209 -11.66 -34.21 4.09
N THR A 210 -11.44 -34.08 5.40
CA THR A 210 -10.66 -35.05 6.19
C THR A 210 -11.47 -35.58 7.37
N LEU A 211 -11.87 -34.72 8.32
CA LEU A 211 -12.56 -35.15 9.54
C LEU A 211 -13.99 -35.62 9.25
N LEU A 212 -14.79 -34.81 8.55
CA LEU A 212 -16.16 -35.22 8.18
C LEU A 212 -16.13 -36.34 7.15
N ALA A 213 -15.19 -36.30 6.21
CA ALA A 213 -14.95 -37.39 5.27
C ALA A 213 -14.63 -38.72 5.96
N THR A 214 -13.88 -38.70 7.06
CA THR A 214 -13.63 -39.93 7.87
C THR A 214 -14.89 -40.35 8.63
N ALA A 215 -15.65 -39.42 9.20
CA ALA A 215 -16.87 -39.73 9.94
C ALA A 215 -18.00 -40.29 9.04
N TRP A 216 -18.11 -39.73 7.84
CA TRP A 216 -19.10 -40.05 6.81
C TRP A 216 -18.44 -40.71 5.59
N SER A 217 -17.61 -41.71 5.88
CA SER A 217 -16.81 -42.39 4.86
C SER A 217 -17.70 -43.02 3.79
N SER A 218 -17.61 -42.47 2.58
CA SER A 218 -18.35 -42.86 1.38
C SER A 218 -17.45 -42.72 0.15
N ALA A 219 -17.57 -43.66 -0.77
CA ALA A 219 -16.75 -43.71 -1.98
C ALA A 219 -17.38 -42.95 -3.16
N GLY A 220 -18.71 -42.85 -3.19
CA GLY A 220 -19.46 -42.12 -4.21
C GLY A 220 -20.15 -43.02 -5.24
N PRO A 221 -20.96 -42.42 -6.13
CA PRO A 221 -21.81 -43.15 -7.08
C PRO A 221 -21.06 -44.08 -8.03
N CYS A 222 -19.88 -43.69 -8.52
CA CYS A 222 -19.10 -44.48 -9.47
C CYS A 222 -18.58 -45.80 -8.89
N TYR A 223 -18.56 -45.95 -7.56
CA TYR A 223 -18.15 -47.19 -6.89
C TYR A 223 -19.30 -47.89 -6.15
N TYR A 224 -20.53 -47.41 -6.30
CA TYR A 224 -21.69 -47.89 -5.54
C TYR A 224 -21.86 -49.41 -5.70
N GLY A 225 -21.93 -49.91 -6.94
CA GLY A 225 -22.10 -51.34 -7.23
C GLY A 225 -20.96 -52.24 -6.75
N ALA A 226 -19.78 -51.67 -6.46
CA ALA A 226 -18.65 -52.43 -5.93
C ALA A 226 -18.64 -52.52 -4.38
N LEU A 227 -19.37 -51.64 -3.70
CA LEU A 227 -19.35 -51.51 -2.24
C LEU A 227 -20.68 -51.86 -1.57
N VAL A 228 -21.80 -51.54 -2.20
CA VAL A 228 -23.13 -51.77 -1.65
C VAL A 228 -23.72 -53.04 -2.25
N PRO A 229 -24.07 -54.05 -1.45
CA PRO A 229 -24.72 -55.26 -1.95
C PRO A 229 -26.11 -54.93 -2.52
N GLY A 230 -26.41 -55.44 -3.71
CA GLY A 230 -27.74 -55.31 -4.33
C GLY A 230 -27.70 -54.79 -5.76
N GLU A 231 -28.83 -54.24 -6.21
CA GLU A 231 -28.93 -53.57 -7.51
C GLU A 231 -28.15 -52.25 -7.49
N ASP A 232 -27.37 -52.00 -8.54
CA ASP A 232 -26.64 -50.74 -8.70
C ASP A 232 -27.47 -49.72 -9.49
N PRO A 233 -28.02 -48.67 -8.83
CA PRO A 233 -28.81 -47.65 -9.50
C PRO A 233 -27.98 -46.73 -10.42
N TYR A 234 -26.65 -46.75 -10.32
CA TYR A 234 -25.72 -45.96 -11.12
C TYR A 234 -25.08 -46.75 -12.27
N ALA A 235 -25.30 -48.06 -12.36
CA ALA A 235 -24.79 -48.87 -13.47
C ALA A 235 -25.14 -48.33 -14.86
N PRO A 236 -26.36 -47.82 -15.15
CA PRO A 236 -26.66 -47.22 -16.45
C PRO A 236 -25.87 -45.94 -16.73
N LEU A 237 -25.65 -45.10 -15.71
CA LEU A 237 -24.84 -43.89 -15.83
C LEU A 237 -23.39 -44.24 -16.13
N MET A 238 -22.82 -45.19 -15.38
CA MET A 238 -21.44 -45.61 -15.57
C MET A 238 -21.24 -46.28 -16.93
N SER A 239 -22.16 -47.14 -17.35
CA SER A 239 -22.14 -47.72 -18.71
C SER A 239 -22.14 -46.64 -19.78
N TYR A 240 -22.98 -45.60 -19.65
CA TYR A 240 -22.99 -44.48 -20.57
C TYR A 240 -21.65 -43.73 -20.59
N LEU A 241 -21.07 -43.42 -19.42
CA LEU A 241 -19.78 -42.71 -19.33
C LEU A 241 -18.64 -43.54 -19.94
N HIS A 242 -18.63 -44.86 -19.76
CA HIS A 242 -17.68 -45.76 -20.40
C HIS A 242 -17.84 -45.78 -21.92
N THR A 243 -19.08 -45.90 -22.43
CA THR A 243 -19.34 -45.80 -23.88
C THR A 243 -18.85 -44.46 -24.45
N VAL A 244 -19.08 -43.34 -23.77
CA VAL A 244 -18.56 -42.05 -24.23
C VAL A 244 -17.02 -42.02 -24.21
N HIS A 245 -16.40 -42.58 -23.18
CA HIS A 245 -14.94 -42.65 -23.05
C HIS A 245 -14.29 -43.48 -24.17
N ASP A 246 -14.85 -44.66 -24.44
CA ASP A 246 -14.28 -45.64 -25.36
C ASP A 246 -14.58 -45.30 -26.83
N ASP A 247 -15.81 -44.87 -27.14
CA ASP A 247 -16.29 -44.76 -28.52
C ASP A 247 -16.28 -43.33 -29.09
N HIS A 248 -16.18 -42.30 -28.24
CA HIS A 248 -16.37 -40.90 -28.67
C HIS A 248 -15.26 -39.93 -28.25
N TYR A 249 -15.06 -39.75 -26.93
CA TYR A 249 -14.15 -38.76 -26.37
C TYR A 249 -13.52 -39.30 -25.10
N THR A 250 -12.19 -39.21 -24.98
CA THR A 250 -11.50 -39.59 -23.74
C THR A 250 -11.97 -38.73 -22.56
N LEU A 251 -12.73 -39.34 -21.65
CA LEU A 251 -13.16 -38.73 -20.40
C LEU A 251 -12.10 -38.95 -19.31
N TRP A 252 -11.41 -37.89 -18.90
CA TRP A 252 -10.44 -37.94 -17.80
C TRP A 252 -11.06 -38.37 -16.47
N ALA A 253 -12.34 -38.04 -16.25
CA ALA A 253 -13.07 -38.49 -15.06
C ALA A 253 -13.07 -40.02 -14.93
N VAL A 254 -13.41 -40.74 -16.01
CA VAL A 254 -13.48 -42.22 -16.04
C VAL A 254 -12.09 -42.83 -15.83
N GLU A 255 -11.06 -42.28 -16.47
CA GLU A 255 -9.68 -42.74 -16.30
C GLU A 255 -9.20 -42.58 -14.85
N MET A 256 -9.51 -41.43 -14.23
CA MET A 256 -9.16 -41.18 -12.83
C MET A 256 -9.94 -42.08 -11.87
N GLN A 257 -11.21 -42.38 -12.15
CA GLN A 257 -12.01 -43.32 -11.35
C GLN A 257 -11.35 -44.70 -11.32
N GLY A 258 -10.96 -45.23 -12.48
CA GLY A 258 -10.26 -46.52 -12.57
C GLY A 258 -8.92 -46.54 -11.81
N LYS A 259 -8.11 -45.48 -11.95
CA LYS A 259 -6.82 -45.35 -11.23
C LYS A 259 -7.01 -45.33 -9.72
N LEU A 260 -7.97 -44.54 -9.24
CA LEU A 260 -8.30 -44.43 -7.81
C LEU A 260 -8.76 -45.77 -7.23
N TRP A 261 -9.64 -46.48 -7.93
CA TRP A 261 -10.12 -47.79 -7.52
C TRP A 261 -8.99 -48.84 -7.47
N THR A 262 -8.09 -48.79 -8.45
CA THR A 262 -6.91 -49.65 -8.49
C THR A 262 -6.02 -49.39 -7.28
N THR A 263 -5.67 -48.13 -7.00
CA THR A 263 -4.89 -47.76 -5.79
C THR A 263 -5.56 -48.20 -4.48
N TYR A 264 -6.89 -48.12 -4.39
CA TYR A 264 -7.65 -48.58 -3.23
C TYR A 264 -7.55 -50.11 -3.05
N THR A 265 -7.69 -50.87 -4.13
CA THR A 265 -7.75 -52.34 -4.09
C THR A 265 -6.39 -53.02 -4.00
N THR A 266 -5.37 -52.50 -4.69
CA THR A 266 -4.02 -53.07 -4.69
C THR A 266 -3.18 -52.59 -3.51
N GLY A 267 -3.49 -51.41 -2.96
CA GLY A 267 -2.69 -50.77 -1.92
C GLY A 267 -1.38 -50.16 -2.43
N ASP A 268 -1.12 -50.20 -3.75
CA ASP A 268 0.03 -49.57 -4.38
C ASP A 268 -0.18 -48.06 -4.43
N ALA A 269 0.32 -47.39 -3.39
CA ALA A 269 0.30 -45.94 -3.24
C ALA A 269 1.27 -45.27 -4.24
N HIS A 270 0.87 -45.23 -5.51
CA HIS A 270 1.35 -44.19 -6.43
C HIS A 270 0.60 -42.88 -6.13
N VAL A 271 1.14 -41.75 -6.61
CA VAL A 271 0.84 -40.33 -6.25
C VAL A 271 -0.59 -39.87 -6.59
N ILE A 272 -1.61 -40.66 -6.26
CA ILE A 272 -3.02 -40.42 -6.57
C ILE A 272 -3.80 -40.35 -5.25
N SER A 273 -4.49 -39.22 -5.06
CA SER A 273 -5.20 -38.81 -3.84
C SER A 273 -6.35 -39.77 -3.50
N GLY A 274 -6.47 -40.22 -2.26
CA GLY A 274 -7.45 -41.26 -1.86
C GLY A 274 -8.91 -40.99 -2.20
N ILE A 275 -9.72 -42.06 -2.17
CA ILE A 275 -11.16 -42.03 -2.45
C ILE A 275 -11.91 -41.45 -1.23
N SER A 276 -12.74 -40.44 -1.48
CA SER A 276 -13.74 -39.93 -0.53
C SER A 276 -14.70 -39.01 -1.29
N ALA A 277 -15.99 -39.33 -1.28
CA ALA A 277 -17.03 -38.56 -1.93
C ALA A 277 -17.65 -37.51 -1.01
N MET A 278 -18.08 -37.91 0.18
CA MET A 278 -18.73 -37.00 1.13
C MET A 278 -17.71 -36.36 2.09
N PRO A 279 -17.77 -35.05 2.36
CA PRO A 279 -18.38 -33.96 1.59
C PRO A 279 -17.57 -33.58 0.34
N SER A 280 -18.22 -32.95 -0.65
CA SER A 280 -17.54 -32.56 -1.89
C SER A 280 -16.62 -31.35 -1.70
N GLY A 281 -15.30 -31.59 -1.73
CA GLY A 281 -14.28 -30.54 -1.69
C GLY A 281 -14.32 -29.57 -2.88
N HIS A 282 -14.64 -30.07 -4.09
CA HIS A 282 -14.74 -29.24 -5.29
C HIS A 282 -15.87 -28.20 -5.18
N VAL A 283 -17.03 -28.61 -4.67
CA VAL A 283 -18.18 -27.73 -4.46
C VAL A 283 -17.93 -26.78 -3.28
N ALA A 284 -17.33 -27.26 -2.19
CA ALA A 284 -16.96 -26.42 -1.05
C ALA A 284 -15.98 -25.29 -1.48
N ALA A 285 -14.91 -25.64 -2.20
CA ALA A 285 -13.95 -24.65 -2.71
C ALA A 285 -14.59 -23.69 -3.73
N SER A 286 -15.44 -24.20 -4.63
CA SER A 286 -16.16 -23.36 -5.60
C SER A 286 -17.13 -22.39 -4.93
N THR A 287 -17.74 -22.79 -3.81
CA THR A 287 -18.60 -21.93 -2.99
C THR A 287 -17.77 -20.78 -2.39
N LEU A 288 -16.60 -21.10 -1.85
CA LEU A 288 -15.65 -20.09 -1.38
C LEU A 288 -15.20 -19.14 -2.51
N PHE A 289 -14.99 -19.64 -3.74
CA PHE A 289 -14.68 -18.80 -4.90
C PHE A 289 -15.80 -17.82 -5.19
N ALA A 290 -17.04 -18.28 -5.24
CA ALA A 290 -18.21 -17.42 -5.46
C ALA A 290 -18.32 -16.32 -4.39
N LEU A 291 -18.23 -16.67 -3.09
CA LEU A 291 -18.26 -15.71 -1.98
C LEU A 291 -17.20 -14.62 -2.12
N THR A 292 -15.98 -15.03 -2.48
CA THR A 292 -14.85 -14.11 -2.68
C THR A 292 -15.07 -13.23 -3.91
N GLY A 293 -15.61 -13.80 -4.99
CA GLY A 293 -15.98 -13.07 -6.20
C GLY A 293 -17.00 -11.97 -5.96
N TRP A 294 -18.03 -12.25 -5.16
CA TRP A 294 -19.06 -11.27 -4.80
C TRP A 294 -18.52 -10.09 -4.00
N ARG A 295 -17.46 -10.29 -3.20
CA ARG A 295 -16.75 -9.17 -2.54
C ARG A 295 -15.89 -8.36 -3.49
N ALA A 296 -15.37 -8.96 -4.55
CA ALA A 296 -14.56 -8.25 -5.53
C ALA A 296 -15.43 -7.39 -6.48
N SER A 297 -16.41 -8.00 -7.15
CA SER A 297 -17.37 -7.29 -8.02
C SER A 297 -18.57 -8.17 -8.37
N ARG A 298 -19.69 -7.55 -8.76
CA ARG A 298 -20.90 -8.29 -9.19
C ARG A 298 -20.61 -9.21 -10.38
N ALA A 299 -19.84 -8.76 -11.37
CA ALA A 299 -19.53 -9.55 -12.56
C ALA A 299 -18.71 -10.82 -12.22
N VAL A 300 -17.66 -10.68 -11.39
CA VAL A 300 -16.84 -11.81 -10.94
C VAL A 300 -17.67 -12.75 -10.05
N GLY A 301 -18.50 -12.20 -9.15
CA GLY A 301 -19.41 -12.98 -8.31
C GLY A 301 -20.38 -13.84 -9.12
N ILE A 302 -21.03 -13.26 -10.13
CA ILE A 302 -21.94 -14.00 -11.04
C ILE A 302 -21.16 -15.10 -11.76
N GLY A 303 -20.02 -14.78 -12.37
CA GLY A 303 -19.20 -15.76 -13.11
C GLY A 303 -18.77 -16.94 -12.25
N LEU A 304 -18.29 -16.70 -11.03
CA LEU A 304 -17.87 -17.75 -10.10
C LEU A 304 -19.07 -18.52 -9.50
N THR A 305 -20.25 -17.92 -9.43
CA THR A 305 -21.49 -18.62 -9.02
C THR A 305 -21.98 -19.56 -10.13
N VAL A 306 -21.90 -19.13 -11.39
CA VAL A 306 -22.18 -20.01 -12.55
C VAL A 306 -21.18 -21.17 -12.57
N PHE A 307 -19.89 -20.88 -12.35
CA PHE A 307 -18.86 -21.90 -12.24
C PHE A 307 -19.17 -22.91 -11.11
N LEU A 308 -19.58 -22.45 -9.92
CA LEU A 308 -20.06 -23.32 -8.84
C LEU A 308 -21.22 -24.22 -9.30
N GLY A 309 -22.21 -23.68 -10.02
CA GLY A 309 -23.30 -24.46 -10.58
C GLY A 309 -22.82 -25.54 -11.55
N ILE A 310 -21.86 -25.23 -12.41
CA ILE A 310 -21.23 -26.19 -13.33
C ILE A 310 -20.51 -27.30 -12.57
N ILE A 311 -19.75 -26.96 -11.52
CA ILE A 311 -19.05 -27.96 -10.70
C ILE A 311 -20.02 -28.86 -9.94
N MET A 312 -21.09 -28.29 -9.39
CA MET A 312 -22.15 -29.04 -8.69
C MET A 312 -22.87 -30.02 -9.63
N VAL A 313 -23.21 -29.58 -10.83
CA VAL A 313 -23.90 -30.42 -11.81
C VAL A 313 -22.94 -31.46 -12.41
N GLY A 314 -21.70 -31.04 -12.70
CA GLY A 314 -20.66 -31.88 -13.26
C GLY A 314 -20.22 -32.99 -12.32
N SER A 315 -20.17 -32.75 -11.00
CA SER A 315 -19.83 -33.78 -10.02
C SER A 315 -20.84 -34.92 -9.98
N VAL A 316 -22.13 -34.61 -10.14
CA VAL A 316 -23.20 -35.61 -10.18
C VAL A 316 -23.23 -36.32 -11.54
N HIS A 317 -23.17 -35.56 -12.64
CA HIS A 317 -23.23 -36.11 -14.00
C HIS A 317 -22.05 -37.03 -14.34
N LEU A 318 -20.86 -36.72 -13.82
CA LEU A 318 -19.66 -37.55 -14.01
C LEU A 318 -19.56 -38.70 -12.99
N GLY A 319 -20.54 -38.87 -12.11
CA GLY A 319 -20.59 -39.96 -11.13
C GLY A 319 -19.62 -39.83 -9.94
N TRP A 320 -19.04 -38.65 -9.72
CA TRP A 320 -18.09 -38.43 -8.61
C TRP A 320 -18.77 -38.35 -7.24
N HIS A 321 -19.96 -37.74 -7.18
CA HIS A 321 -20.61 -37.36 -5.94
C HIS A 321 -22.12 -37.56 -6.01
N TYR A 322 -22.73 -37.91 -4.88
CA TYR A 322 -24.16 -37.70 -4.68
C TYR A 322 -24.45 -36.18 -4.66
N ALA A 323 -25.66 -35.75 -5.01
CA ALA A 323 -25.96 -34.31 -4.96
C ALA A 323 -25.91 -33.77 -3.52
N VAL A 324 -26.31 -34.57 -2.53
CA VAL A 324 -26.18 -34.24 -1.10
C VAL A 324 -24.74 -33.94 -0.67
N ASP A 325 -23.73 -34.60 -1.25
CA ASP A 325 -22.31 -34.34 -0.96
C ASP A 325 -21.93 -32.90 -1.31
N GLY A 326 -22.48 -32.40 -2.42
CA GLY A 326 -22.32 -31.04 -2.89
C GLY A 326 -23.02 -30.03 -1.99
N TYR A 327 -24.24 -30.33 -1.53
CA TYR A 327 -24.97 -29.46 -0.59
C TYR A 327 -24.24 -29.32 0.74
N VAL A 328 -23.75 -30.43 1.29
CA VAL A 328 -22.99 -30.39 2.54
C VAL A 328 -21.64 -29.74 2.36
N GLY A 329 -20.98 -29.92 1.20
CA GLY A 329 -19.78 -29.17 0.82
C GLY A 329 -20.02 -27.65 0.81
N ALA A 330 -21.06 -27.19 0.11
CA ALA A 330 -21.43 -25.78 0.04
C ALA A 330 -21.81 -25.20 1.42
N ALA A 331 -22.63 -25.91 2.18
CA ALA A 331 -23.02 -25.51 3.53
C ALA A 331 -21.79 -25.40 4.46
N SER A 332 -20.87 -26.36 4.40
CA SER A 332 -19.62 -26.34 5.17
C SER A 332 -18.78 -25.11 4.82
N ALA A 333 -18.64 -24.78 3.54
CA ALA A 333 -17.92 -23.58 3.10
C ALA A 333 -18.58 -22.29 3.62
N LEU A 334 -19.91 -22.19 3.57
CA LEU A 334 -20.66 -21.04 4.10
C LEU A 334 -20.48 -20.88 5.62
N VAL A 335 -20.58 -21.98 6.37
CA VAL A 335 -20.39 -21.99 7.82
C VAL A 335 -18.95 -21.59 8.19
N LEU A 336 -17.96 -22.19 7.54
CA LEU A 336 -16.55 -21.85 7.77
C LEU A 336 -16.26 -20.40 7.41
N TRP A 337 -16.78 -19.92 6.28
CA TRP A 337 -16.65 -18.52 5.88
C TRP A 337 -17.21 -17.59 6.95
N TRP A 338 -18.43 -17.84 7.44
CA TRP A 338 -19.05 -17.03 8.47
C TRP A 338 -18.29 -17.08 9.81
N LEU A 339 -17.87 -18.27 10.25
CA LEU A 339 -17.13 -18.46 11.51
C LEU A 339 -15.79 -17.73 11.49
N VAL A 340 -15.00 -17.92 10.42
CA VAL A 340 -13.70 -17.26 10.27
C VAL A 340 -13.90 -15.74 10.14
N GLY A 341 -14.91 -15.29 9.40
CA GLY A 341 -15.26 -13.87 9.31
C GLY A 341 -15.54 -13.26 10.70
N LYS A 342 -16.40 -13.90 11.49
CA LYS A 342 -16.68 -13.49 12.88
C LYS A 342 -15.45 -13.52 13.78
N ALA A 343 -14.57 -14.51 13.62
CA ALA A 343 -13.33 -14.59 14.40
C ALA A 343 -12.38 -13.44 14.06
N LEU A 344 -12.21 -13.13 12.78
CA LEU A 344 -11.40 -12.01 12.31
C LEU A 344 -11.96 -10.66 12.80
N ASP A 345 -13.29 -10.50 12.81
CA ASP A 345 -13.94 -9.27 13.31
C ASP A 345 -13.69 -9.05 14.82
N ARG A 346 -13.49 -10.12 15.61
CA ARG A 346 -13.20 -10.03 17.06
C ARG A 346 -11.73 -9.79 17.36
N VAL A 347 -10.82 -10.42 16.61
CA VAL A 347 -9.37 -10.35 16.84
C VAL A 347 -8.79 -9.04 16.31
N ALA A 348 -9.46 -8.38 15.36
CA ALA A 348 -9.00 -7.11 14.81
C ALA A 348 -10.17 -6.18 14.41
N PRO A 349 -10.71 -5.34 15.32
CA PRO A 349 -11.68 -4.29 14.96
C PRO A 349 -11.13 -3.26 13.95
N GLY A 350 -9.80 -3.29 13.69
CA GLY A 350 -9.12 -2.50 12.65
C GLY A 350 -9.12 -3.10 11.24
N VAL A 351 -9.69 -4.30 11.03
CA VAL A 351 -9.70 -5.01 9.73
C VAL A 351 -11.08 -4.91 9.06
N ARG A 352 -11.86 -3.88 9.37
CA ARG A 352 -13.07 -3.54 8.59
C ARG A 352 -12.68 -2.80 7.32
N ASP A 353 -13.27 -3.22 6.20
CA ASP A 353 -13.08 -2.65 4.88
C ASP A 353 -13.42 -1.14 4.91
N GLU A 354 -12.59 -0.32 4.28
CA GLU A 354 -12.76 1.13 4.19
C GLU A 354 -14.06 1.49 3.44
N ARG A 355 -14.54 0.56 2.58
CA ARG A 355 -15.84 0.61 1.89
C ARG A 355 -17.04 0.35 2.81
N GLU A 356 -16.98 -0.64 3.70
CA GLU A 356 -18.09 -0.92 4.64
C GLU A 356 -18.25 0.23 5.67
N ARG A 357 -17.13 0.88 6.05
CA ARG A 357 -17.18 2.09 6.90
C ARG A 357 -17.89 3.26 6.24
N LEU A 358 -17.88 3.38 4.92
CA LEU A 358 -18.55 4.47 4.21
C LEU A 358 -20.06 4.21 4.07
N THR A 359 -20.46 2.96 3.85
CA THR A 359 -21.88 2.57 3.74
C THR A 359 -22.61 2.55 5.08
N ASP A 360 -21.94 2.17 6.18
CA ASP A 360 -22.56 2.19 7.52
C ASP A 360 -22.78 3.63 8.04
N VAL A 361 -21.94 4.59 7.60
CA VAL A 361 -22.06 6.01 7.97
C VAL A 361 -23.27 6.68 7.31
N GLU A 362 -23.71 6.20 6.15
CA GLU A 362 -24.93 6.71 5.49
C GLU A 362 -26.23 6.05 6.01
N GLY A 363 -26.14 4.87 6.65
CA GLY A 363 -27.30 4.04 6.97
C GLY A 363 -27.72 3.96 8.44
N GLY A 364 -26.90 4.41 9.41
CA GLY A 364 -27.24 4.19 10.81
C GLY A 364 -26.46 5.01 11.82
N LEU A 365 -27.03 6.14 12.25
CA LEU A 365 -26.71 6.73 13.55
C LEU A 365 -28.01 6.92 14.32
N ALA A 366 -28.40 5.87 15.07
CA ALA A 366 -29.29 6.02 16.20
C ALA A 366 -28.55 6.79 17.31
N SER A 367 -29.22 7.79 17.89
CA SER A 367 -28.66 8.83 18.77
C SER A 367 -28.06 8.36 20.10
N ASP A 368 -28.20 7.08 20.45
CA ASP A 368 -28.14 6.66 21.86
C ASP A 368 -26.84 5.95 22.28
N GLN A 369 -25.81 5.91 21.43
CA GLN A 369 -24.53 5.24 21.75
C GLN A 369 -23.31 6.15 21.63
N ILE A 370 -23.35 7.34 22.23
CA ILE A 370 -22.15 8.15 22.48
C ILE A 370 -21.66 7.88 23.91
N PRO A 371 -20.43 7.37 24.13
CA PRO A 371 -19.88 7.16 25.47
C PRO A 371 -19.82 8.47 26.26
N GLN A 372 -20.44 8.49 27.45
CA GLN A 372 -20.31 9.57 28.42
C GLN A 372 -18.86 9.58 28.96
N GLY A 373 -17.99 10.37 28.33
CA GLY A 373 -16.56 10.45 28.68
C GLY A 373 -15.61 10.67 27.49
N ALA A 374 -16.09 10.56 26.26
CA ALA A 374 -15.37 11.11 25.12
C ALA A 374 -15.43 12.63 25.22
N GLY A 375 -14.26 13.29 25.32
CA GLY A 375 -14.15 14.75 25.38
C GLY A 375 -15.08 15.38 24.35
N ALA A 376 -15.84 16.38 24.79
CA ALA A 376 -16.85 17.06 23.98
C ALA A 376 -16.32 17.28 22.55
N ARG A 377 -17.14 16.95 21.53
CA ARG A 377 -16.85 17.40 20.16
C ARG A 377 -16.49 18.88 20.28
N PRO A 378 -15.28 19.31 19.85
CA PRO A 378 -14.98 20.73 19.84
C PRO A 378 -16.13 21.41 19.11
N SER A 379 -16.73 22.43 19.73
CA SER A 379 -17.89 23.16 19.21
C SER A 379 -17.44 24.06 18.07
N PHE A 380 -17.02 23.44 16.98
CA PHE A 380 -16.63 24.12 15.76
C PHE A 380 -17.79 24.01 14.78
N LYS A 381 -18.22 25.14 14.23
CA LYS A 381 -19.17 25.15 13.12
C LYS A 381 -18.48 24.52 11.91
N PRO A 382 -19.06 23.52 11.23
CA PRO A 382 -18.43 22.89 10.08
C PRO A 382 -17.96 23.94 9.06
N PRO A 383 -16.79 23.72 8.41
CA PRO A 383 -16.18 24.74 7.58
C PRO A 383 -17.10 24.99 6.39
N ARG A 384 -17.36 26.27 6.10
CA ARG A 384 -18.15 26.64 4.92
C ARG A 384 -17.24 26.59 3.70
N ALA A 385 -17.62 25.79 2.71
CA ALA A 385 -16.98 25.80 1.40
C ALA A 385 -17.70 26.84 0.53
N GLU A 386 -16.98 27.88 0.12
CA GLU A 386 -17.46 28.88 -0.82
C GLU A 386 -16.70 28.75 -2.14
N LEU A 387 -17.40 28.83 -3.27
CA LEU A 387 -16.80 28.83 -4.60
C LEU A 387 -16.81 30.25 -5.13
N LEU A 388 -15.67 30.93 -5.09
CA LEU A 388 -15.52 32.29 -5.62
C LEU A 388 -14.83 32.27 -6.99
N THR A 389 -15.27 33.11 -7.91
CA THR A 389 -14.48 33.39 -9.11
C THR A 389 -13.24 34.19 -8.74
N ILE A 390 -12.24 34.25 -9.62
CA ILE A 390 -11.04 35.07 -9.35
C ILE A 390 -11.42 36.55 -9.23
N ALA A 391 -12.39 37.04 -10.01
CA ALA A 391 -12.89 38.39 -9.90
C ALA A 391 -13.55 38.67 -8.53
N ASP A 392 -14.37 37.73 -8.03
CA ASP A 392 -14.98 37.86 -6.70
C ASP A 392 -13.92 37.82 -5.60
N LEU A 393 -12.93 36.93 -5.73
CA LEU A 393 -11.81 36.82 -4.79
C LEU A 393 -11.02 38.13 -4.71
N LEU A 394 -10.66 38.72 -5.84
CA LEU A 394 -9.96 40.02 -5.89
C LEU A 394 -10.82 41.14 -5.29
N THR A 395 -12.12 41.15 -5.56
CA THR A 395 -13.06 42.10 -4.94
C THR A 395 -13.04 41.98 -3.40
N GLN A 396 -13.03 40.77 -2.85
CA GLN A 396 -12.92 40.56 -1.40
C GLN A 396 -11.57 41.02 -0.83
N VAL A 397 -10.50 40.95 -1.63
CA VAL A 397 -9.17 41.48 -1.25
C VAL A 397 -9.20 43.01 -1.23
N GLU A 398 -9.73 43.67 -2.27
CA GLU A 398 -9.82 45.14 -2.37
C GLU A 398 -10.73 45.77 -1.32
N LEU A 399 -11.85 45.12 -1.00
CA LEU A 399 -12.72 45.51 0.13
C LEU A 399 -12.03 45.36 1.49
N GLY A 400 -10.81 44.83 1.51
CA GLY A 400 -10.11 44.48 2.71
C GLY A 400 -10.96 43.55 3.55
N LYS A 401 -11.53 42.48 2.98
CA LYS A 401 -12.09 41.37 3.76
C LYS A 401 -11.03 40.30 4.01
N ILE A 402 -10.20 40.01 3.02
CA ILE A 402 -9.11 39.04 3.15
C ILE A 402 -7.90 39.72 3.81
N ARG A 403 -7.25 39.02 4.75
CA ARG A 403 -6.10 39.46 5.54
C ARG A 403 -4.97 38.46 5.43
N MET A 404 -3.73 38.92 5.56
CA MET A 404 -2.57 38.04 5.65
C MET A 404 -2.27 37.72 7.12
N THR A 405 -1.88 36.49 7.41
CA THR A 405 -1.21 36.14 8.68
C THR A 405 0.28 36.48 8.58
N ASP A 406 0.98 36.67 9.70
CA ASP A 406 2.41 37.04 9.75
C ASP A 406 3.25 36.30 8.69
N ALA A 407 3.66 37.03 7.65
CA ALA A 407 4.20 36.49 6.40
C ALA A 407 5.66 35.99 6.50
N ARG A 408 6.27 36.02 7.69
CA ARG A 408 7.71 35.79 7.89
C ARG A 408 8.16 34.32 7.71
N ARG A 409 7.24 33.41 7.40
CA ARG A 409 7.50 31.95 7.38
C ARG A 409 7.29 31.27 6.03
N THR A 410 6.85 31.97 4.99
CA THR A 410 6.59 31.36 3.67
C THR A 410 7.63 31.79 2.64
N ARG A 411 8.20 30.80 1.94
CA ARG A 411 9.10 31.02 0.79
C ARG A 411 8.40 31.89 -0.27
N ARG A 412 9.03 33.00 -0.67
CA ARG A 412 8.57 33.87 -1.78
C ARG A 412 8.64 33.09 -3.09
N TRP A 413 7.54 33.07 -3.84
CA TRP A 413 7.49 32.51 -5.19
C TRP A 413 8.38 33.29 -6.15
N ASP A 414 9.05 32.56 -7.04
CA ASP A 414 9.85 33.16 -8.10
C ASP A 414 9.01 33.43 -9.35
N ALA A 415 9.68 34.00 -10.36
CA ALA A 415 9.05 34.36 -11.62
C ALA A 415 8.50 33.14 -12.39
N LYS A 416 9.06 31.95 -12.20
CA LYS A 416 8.58 30.72 -12.82
C LYS A 416 7.31 30.22 -12.11
N ASP A 417 7.28 30.22 -10.78
CA ASP A 417 6.12 29.78 -10.00
C ASP A 417 4.85 30.59 -10.35
N ILE A 418 5.00 31.91 -10.52
CA ILE A 418 3.91 32.81 -10.94
C ILE A 418 3.44 32.46 -12.35
N ARG A 419 4.37 32.20 -13.30
CA ARG A 419 4.02 31.80 -14.67
C ARG A 419 3.25 30.48 -14.70
N ASP A 420 3.70 29.47 -13.95
CA ASP A 420 3.06 28.15 -13.91
C ASP A 420 1.63 28.22 -13.32
N LEU A 421 1.39 29.13 -12.36
CA LEU A 421 0.05 29.40 -11.83
C LEU A 421 -0.88 29.97 -12.92
N PHE A 422 -0.43 30.97 -13.66
CA PHE A 422 -1.24 31.60 -14.71
C PHE A 422 -1.40 30.70 -15.94
N ASP A 423 -0.41 29.88 -16.27
CA ASP A 423 -0.54 28.82 -17.28
C ASP A 423 -1.60 27.78 -16.88
N SER A 424 -1.62 27.39 -15.60
CA SER A 424 -2.65 26.49 -15.07
C SER A 424 -4.05 27.09 -15.19
N LEU A 425 -4.21 28.39 -14.89
CA LEU A 425 -5.47 29.12 -15.04
C LEU A 425 -5.92 29.17 -16.50
N TRP A 426 -5.00 29.45 -17.42
CA TRP A 426 -5.28 29.52 -18.85
C TRP A 426 -5.71 28.16 -19.43
N ARG A 427 -5.10 27.07 -18.95
CA ARG A 427 -5.42 25.69 -19.38
C ARG A 427 -6.63 25.07 -18.67
N GLY A 428 -7.23 25.77 -17.71
CA GLY A 428 -8.34 25.24 -16.90
C GLY A 428 -7.92 24.16 -15.89
N ILE A 429 -6.63 24.09 -15.56
CA ILE A 429 -6.08 23.16 -14.56
C ILE A 429 -6.38 23.71 -13.16
N PRO A 430 -6.92 22.89 -12.23
CA PRO A 430 -7.21 23.36 -10.87
C PRO A 430 -5.96 23.85 -10.13
N ILE A 431 -5.99 25.08 -9.63
CA ILE A 431 -4.88 25.73 -8.89
C ILE A 431 -4.87 25.41 -7.38
N GLY A 432 -5.62 24.39 -6.97
CA GLY A 432 -5.81 24.01 -5.57
C GLY A 432 -6.92 24.79 -4.87
N THR A 433 -6.88 24.78 -3.53
CA THR A 433 -7.91 25.41 -2.67
C THR A 433 -7.29 26.50 -1.81
N LEU A 434 -8.08 27.45 -1.33
CA LEU A 434 -7.63 28.45 -0.37
C LEU A 434 -8.29 28.18 0.98
N MET A 435 -7.55 28.33 2.06
CA MET A 435 -8.08 28.15 3.40
C MET A 435 -8.01 29.46 4.17
N MET A 436 -9.14 29.82 4.78
CA MET A 436 -9.33 31.09 5.45
C MET A 436 -9.82 30.89 6.88
N LEU A 437 -9.39 31.77 7.77
CA LEU A 437 -9.85 31.86 9.13
C LEU A 437 -10.65 33.15 9.33
N ARG A 438 -11.92 33.04 9.72
CA ARG A 438 -12.74 34.22 10.02
C ARG A 438 -12.45 34.74 11.43
N ARG A 439 -12.04 36.01 11.57
CA ARG A 439 -11.91 36.71 12.86
C ARG A 439 -12.02 38.23 12.68
N ALA A 440 -12.18 38.95 13.79
CA ALA A 440 -12.09 40.40 13.78
C ALA A 440 -10.65 40.84 13.45
N ALA A 441 -10.53 41.95 12.70
CA ALA A 441 -9.28 42.57 12.32
C ALA A 441 -9.36 44.08 12.52
N ASP A 442 -8.31 44.68 13.08
CA ASP A 442 -8.14 46.12 13.12
C ASP A 442 -7.76 46.68 11.74
N ALA A 443 -7.66 48.01 11.66
CA ALA A 443 -7.21 48.67 10.45
C ALA A 443 -5.71 48.42 10.23
N GLU A 444 -5.34 48.03 9.02
CA GLU A 444 -3.97 47.65 8.67
C GLU A 444 -3.73 47.96 7.18
N ILE A 445 -2.49 48.23 6.80
CA ILE A 445 -2.08 48.30 5.39
C ILE A 445 -1.39 47.00 5.06
N LEU A 446 -1.95 46.23 4.12
CA LEU A 446 -1.40 44.95 3.69
C LEU A 446 -0.70 45.08 2.35
N SER A 447 0.45 44.43 2.23
CA SER A 447 1.23 44.37 0.99
C SER A 447 1.11 42.98 0.35
N PHE A 448 0.72 42.95 -0.92
CA PHE A 448 0.67 41.77 -1.77
C PHE A 448 1.63 41.98 -2.96
N GLY A 449 2.93 41.75 -2.72
CA GLY A 449 3.97 42.10 -3.70
C GLY A 449 3.95 43.61 -3.99
N PRO A 450 3.73 44.04 -5.25
CA PRO A 450 3.71 45.45 -5.63
C PRO A 450 2.43 46.21 -5.20
N VAL A 451 1.37 45.51 -4.75
CA VAL A 451 0.08 46.13 -4.43
C VAL A 451 -0.08 46.34 -2.93
N GLN A 452 -0.42 47.57 -2.52
CA GLN A 452 -0.78 47.89 -1.14
C GLN A 452 -2.28 48.14 -1.01
N ILE A 453 -2.89 47.55 0.01
CA ILE A 453 -4.33 47.64 0.26
C ILE A 453 -4.57 48.14 1.67
N THR A 454 -5.18 49.32 1.75
CA THR A 454 -5.61 49.92 3.02
C THR A 454 -6.89 49.25 3.50
N CYS A 455 -6.76 48.45 4.55
CA CYS A 455 -7.84 47.65 5.09
C CYS A 455 -8.48 48.34 6.31
N LYS A 456 -9.80 48.54 6.28
CA LYS A 456 -10.55 49.08 7.44
C LYS A 456 -10.76 48.01 8.52
N LYS A 457 -10.98 48.48 9.76
CA LYS A 457 -11.38 47.63 10.89
C LYS A 457 -12.71 46.94 10.58
N ARG A 458 -12.79 45.63 10.84
CA ARG A 458 -13.97 44.81 10.58
C ARG A 458 -14.03 43.59 11.49
N THR A 459 -15.22 43.08 11.75
CA THR A 459 -15.45 41.94 12.64
C THR A 459 -15.43 40.58 11.92
N ASP A 460 -15.44 40.59 10.58
CA ASP A 460 -15.63 39.41 9.74
C ASP A 460 -14.49 39.17 8.73
N ALA A 461 -13.26 39.58 9.05
CA ALA A 461 -12.12 39.41 8.16
C ALA A 461 -11.72 37.94 7.99
N TRP A 462 -11.19 37.59 6.83
CA TRP A 462 -10.72 36.26 6.45
C TRP A 462 -9.20 36.24 6.38
N PHE A 463 -8.55 35.67 7.38
CA PHE A 463 -7.10 35.51 7.43
C PHE A 463 -6.68 34.28 6.63
N VAL A 464 -5.78 34.46 5.67
CA VAL A 464 -5.27 33.36 4.85
C VAL A 464 -4.48 32.41 5.75
N VAL A 465 -4.82 31.13 5.69
CA VAL A 465 -4.20 30.02 6.45
C VAL A 465 -3.33 29.17 5.53
N ASP A 466 -3.84 28.88 4.33
CA ASP A 466 -3.10 28.23 3.23
C ASP A 466 -3.38 28.95 1.91
N GLY A 467 -2.37 28.98 1.04
CA GLY A 467 -2.45 29.58 -0.29
C GLY A 467 -1.98 31.04 -0.36
N HIS A 468 -1.21 31.53 0.61
CA HIS A 468 -0.66 32.89 0.63
C HIS A 468 0.05 33.26 -0.67
N GLN A 469 0.91 32.38 -1.18
CA GLN A 469 1.69 32.67 -2.39
C GLN A 469 0.81 32.73 -3.65
N ARG A 470 -0.17 31.83 -3.77
CA ARG A 470 -1.15 31.86 -4.86
C ARG A 470 -1.96 33.16 -4.85
N LEU A 471 -2.45 33.56 -3.67
CA LEU A 471 -3.21 34.80 -3.52
C LEU A 471 -2.34 36.03 -3.83
N THR A 472 -1.10 36.05 -3.36
CA THR A 472 -0.15 37.16 -3.61
C THR A 472 0.18 37.29 -5.09
N ALA A 473 0.40 36.17 -5.80
CA ALA A 473 0.63 36.15 -7.24
C ALA A 473 -0.59 36.69 -8.02
N LEU A 474 -1.81 36.22 -7.68
CA LEU A 474 -3.04 36.70 -8.30
C LEU A 474 -3.22 38.21 -8.11
N VAL A 475 -3.07 38.69 -6.88
CA VAL A 475 -3.24 40.12 -6.55
C VAL A 475 -2.14 40.97 -7.19
N GLY A 476 -0.88 40.57 -7.08
CA GLY A 476 0.26 41.33 -7.59
C GLY A 476 0.26 41.45 -9.12
N VAL A 477 -0.18 40.41 -9.84
CA VAL A 477 -0.28 40.46 -11.31
C VAL A 477 -1.55 41.18 -11.76
N LEU A 478 -2.71 40.92 -11.14
CA LEU A 478 -4.00 41.39 -11.67
C LEU A 478 -4.45 42.75 -11.12
N LEU A 479 -3.91 43.22 -9.99
CA LEU A 479 -4.26 44.52 -9.40
C LEU A 479 -3.11 45.55 -9.50
N SER A 480 -1.96 45.20 -10.06
CA SER A 480 -0.88 46.16 -10.33
C SER A 480 -1.31 47.20 -11.37
N GLU A 481 -1.02 48.47 -11.10
CA GLU A 481 -1.37 49.57 -12.02
C GLU A 481 -0.35 49.71 -13.17
N GLN A 482 0.92 49.41 -12.88
CA GLN A 482 2.04 49.53 -13.80
C GLN A 482 3.10 48.48 -13.52
N ASP A 483 4.01 48.30 -14.47
CA ASP A 483 5.18 47.44 -14.25
C ASP A 483 6.09 48.05 -13.19
N ASP A 484 6.48 47.25 -12.21
CA ASP A 484 7.39 47.68 -11.15
C ASP A 484 8.76 47.00 -11.33
N PRO A 485 9.84 47.76 -11.57
CA PRO A 485 11.19 47.21 -11.68
C PRO A 485 11.70 46.52 -10.41
N GLN A 486 11.10 46.77 -9.24
CA GLN A 486 11.43 46.10 -7.98
C GLN A 486 10.70 44.76 -7.80
N PHE A 487 9.59 44.56 -8.52
CA PHE A 487 8.72 43.38 -8.45
C PHE A 487 8.55 42.75 -9.84
N GLN A 488 9.68 42.56 -10.55
CA GLN A 488 9.72 42.11 -11.94
C GLN A 488 9.01 40.77 -12.17
N GLU A 489 8.97 39.91 -11.15
CA GLU A 489 8.29 38.63 -11.20
C GLU A 489 6.77 38.74 -11.41
N PHE A 490 6.17 39.89 -11.08
CA PHE A 490 4.74 40.15 -11.24
C PHE A 490 4.39 40.85 -12.57
N ASN A 491 5.39 41.30 -13.35
CA ASN A 491 5.19 41.98 -14.63
C ASN A 491 4.93 40.97 -15.76
N LEU A 492 3.75 40.32 -15.72
CA LEU A 492 3.41 39.17 -16.58
C LEU A 492 2.66 39.56 -17.86
N TYR A 493 3.10 38.98 -18.97
CA TYR A 493 2.58 39.16 -20.32
C TYR A 493 2.29 37.82 -20.99
N PHE A 494 1.27 37.80 -21.85
CA PHE A 494 0.90 36.65 -22.66
C PHE A 494 1.02 37.02 -24.14
N ASP A 495 1.87 36.32 -24.88
CA ASP A 495 1.99 36.54 -26.33
C ASP A 495 0.85 35.84 -27.05
N LEU A 496 -0.04 36.63 -27.66
CA LEU A 496 -1.22 36.15 -28.36
C LEU A 496 -0.89 35.41 -29.67
N LYS A 497 0.33 35.58 -30.23
CA LYS A 497 0.74 34.92 -31.47
C LYS A 497 1.40 33.57 -31.20
N SER A 498 2.29 33.51 -30.21
CA SER A 498 3.04 32.28 -29.89
C SER A 498 2.36 31.42 -28.82
N GLY A 499 1.40 31.97 -28.05
CA GLY A 499 0.76 31.28 -26.94
C GLY A 499 1.69 31.05 -25.75
N SER A 500 2.71 31.90 -25.58
CA SER A 500 3.74 31.75 -24.54
C SER A 500 3.75 32.90 -23.53
N TRP A 501 4.27 32.62 -22.33
CA TRP A 501 4.31 33.54 -21.20
C TRP A 501 5.64 34.28 -21.11
N HIS A 502 5.59 35.60 -20.97
CA HIS A 502 6.76 36.47 -20.87
C HIS A 502 6.69 37.35 -19.62
N GLN A 503 7.86 37.69 -19.07
CA GLN A 503 8.01 38.61 -17.94
C GLN A 503 8.88 39.79 -18.34
N SER A 504 8.47 41.00 -17.93
CA SER A 504 9.21 42.23 -18.22
C SER A 504 10.05 42.68 -17.02
N SER A 505 11.28 43.11 -17.29
CA SER A 505 12.14 43.80 -16.32
C SER A 505 11.59 45.16 -15.88
N GLY A 506 10.53 45.66 -16.53
CA GLY A 506 9.93 46.98 -16.28
C GLY A 506 10.67 48.14 -16.96
N THR A 507 11.89 47.91 -17.45
CA THR A 507 12.75 48.95 -18.08
C THR A 507 13.00 48.69 -19.57
N SER A 508 12.80 47.45 -20.05
CA SER A 508 13.01 47.09 -21.45
C SER A 508 11.79 47.40 -22.34
N PRO A 509 11.99 47.69 -23.64
CA PRO A 509 10.89 47.84 -24.59
C PRO A 509 10.07 46.54 -24.68
N ILE A 510 8.74 46.67 -24.64
CA ILE A 510 7.80 45.53 -24.66
C ILE A 510 7.32 45.32 -26.09
N ASP A 511 7.32 44.07 -26.56
CA ASP A 511 6.82 43.72 -27.89
C ASP A 511 5.31 44.07 -28.00
N PRO A 512 4.85 44.73 -29.08
CA PRO A 512 3.43 45.00 -29.32
C PRO A 512 2.52 43.77 -29.35
N ALA A 513 3.06 42.56 -29.56
CA ALA A 513 2.31 41.30 -29.53
C ALA A 513 2.02 40.79 -28.10
N TRP A 514 2.72 41.32 -27.09
CA TRP A 514 2.62 40.87 -25.70
C TRP A 514 1.45 41.53 -24.99
N PHE A 515 0.42 40.75 -24.70
CA PHE A 515 -0.75 41.21 -23.98
C PHE A 515 -0.48 41.28 -22.47
N PRO A 516 -0.66 42.44 -21.82
CA PRO A 516 -0.46 42.57 -20.38
C PRO A 516 -1.58 41.86 -19.61
N VAL A 517 -1.25 40.87 -18.78
CA VAL A 517 -2.23 40.05 -18.05
C VAL A 517 -3.05 40.88 -17.05
N ARG A 518 -2.45 41.94 -16.50
CA ARG A 518 -3.15 42.94 -15.66
C ARG A 518 -4.34 43.61 -16.34
N ALA A 519 -4.40 43.63 -17.67
CA ALA A 519 -5.53 44.21 -18.41
C ALA A 519 -6.78 43.31 -18.40
N CYS A 520 -6.69 42.06 -17.92
CA CYS A 520 -7.82 41.13 -17.83
C CYS A 520 -8.89 41.53 -16.80
N THR A 521 -8.55 42.33 -15.77
CA THR A 521 -9.45 42.75 -14.68
C THR A 521 -9.98 44.18 -14.84
N ALA A 522 -9.58 44.90 -15.89
CA ALA A 522 -9.90 46.31 -16.09
C ALA A 522 -11.40 46.62 -16.28
N THR A 523 -12.26 45.60 -16.40
CA THR A 523 -13.72 45.72 -16.57
C THR A 523 -14.52 45.80 -15.26
N SER A 524 -13.91 45.59 -14.08
CA SER A 524 -14.64 45.42 -12.82
C SER A 524 -14.91 46.70 -12.01
N GLY A 525 -14.38 47.86 -12.42
CA GLY A 525 -14.57 49.11 -11.68
C GLY A 525 -14.62 50.37 -12.58
N PRO A 526 -15.49 51.36 -12.28
CA PRO A 526 -15.77 52.49 -13.18
C PRO A 526 -14.58 53.44 -13.43
N GLY A 527 -13.47 53.33 -12.68
CA GLY A 527 -12.26 54.15 -12.87
C GLY A 527 -11.08 53.46 -13.58
N ARG A 528 -11.04 52.13 -13.64
CA ARG A 528 -9.86 51.36 -14.14
C ARG A 528 -9.89 51.08 -15.64
N ALA A 529 -11.09 51.06 -16.22
CA ALA A 529 -11.27 50.82 -17.66
C ALA A 529 -10.67 51.92 -18.55
N GLN A 530 -10.54 53.16 -18.04
CA GLN A 530 -10.15 54.33 -18.83
C GLN A 530 -8.64 54.47 -19.09
N THR A 531 -7.78 53.89 -18.25
CA THR A 531 -6.33 54.11 -18.34
C THR A 531 -5.63 53.10 -19.25
N LEU A 532 -6.13 51.86 -19.35
CA LEU A 532 -5.51 50.79 -20.14
C LEU A 532 -6.06 50.68 -21.58
N SER A 533 -7.21 51.29 -21.89
CA SER A 533 -7.85 51.21 -23.22
C SER A 533 -7.21 52.10 -24.30
N ARG A 534 -6.12 52.83 -24.00
CA ARG A 534 -5.45 53.74 -24.94
C ARG A 534 -4.26 53.14 -25.72
N ARG A 535 -3.84 51.89 -25.45
CA ARG A 535 -2.85 51.18 -26.29
C ARG A 535 -3.55 50.16 -27.20
N SER A 536 -3.68 50.51 -28.47
CA SER A 536 -3.75 49.75 -29.73
C SER A 536 -4.27 48.30 -29.83
N TYR A 537 -4.94 47.71 -28.84
CA TYR A 537 -5.47 46.34 -28.94
C TYR A 537 -6.90 46.34 -29.53
N GLY A 538 -7.06 45.73 -30.71
CA GLY A 538 -8.33 45.69 -31.46
C GLY A 538 -9.40 44.76 -30.87
N PRO A 539 -10.64 44.78 -31.39
CA PRO A 539 -11.80 44.06 -30.81
C PRO A 539 -11.65 42.53 -30.75
N GLU A 540 -10.80 41.91 -31.57
CA GLU A 540 -10.51 40.46 -31.47
C GLU A 540 -9.86 40.07 -30.13
N SER A 541 -9.09 40.98 -29.51
CA SER A 541 -8.52 40.82 -28.18
C SER A 541 -9.56 40.88 -27.04
N GLN A 542 -10.80 41.29 -27.33
CA GLN A 542 -11.90 41.30 -26.36
C GLN A 542 -12.54 39.92 -26.17
N SER A 543 -12.54 39.06 -27.20
CA SER A 543 -13.09 37.69 -27.09
C SER A 543 -12.11 36.69 -26.47
N SER A 544 -10.80 36.98 -26.57
CA SER A 544 -9.71 36.24 -25.95
C SER A 544 -9.32 36.78 -24.57
N ARG A 545 -10.13 37.70 -24.00
CA ARG A 545 -10.17 37.92 -22.56
C ARG A 545 -10.58 36.61 -21.92
N GLY A 546 -9.58 35.79 -21.58
CA GLY A 546 -9.75 34.54 -20.85
C GLY A 546 -10.61 34.85 -19.64
N ASP A 547 -11.88 34.48 -19.73
CA ASP A 547 -12.86 34.74 -18.71
C ASP A 547 -12.30 34.14 -17.43
N LEU A 548 -11.99 35.00 -16.44
CA LEU A 548 -11.54 34.64 -15.09
C LEU A 548 -12.65 33.91 -14.29
N LYS A 549 -13.50 33.15 -14.99
CA LYS A 549 -14.61 32.31 -14.52
C LYS A 549 -14.14 31.09 -13.76
N THR A 550 -12.84 30.81 -13.73
CA THR A 550 -12.26 29.76 -12.88
C THR A 550 -12.67 29.99 -11.43
N ARG A 551 -13.38 29.02 -10.88
CA ARG A 551 -13.86 29.07 -9.50
C ARG A 551 -12.84 28.41 -8.58
N VAL A 552 -12.41 29.13 -7.56
CA VAL A 552 -11.48 28.64 -6.55
C VAL A 552 -12.29 28.22 -5.32
N PRO A 553 -12.17 26.96 -4.87
CA PRO A 553 -12.78 26.53 -3.62
C PRO A 553 -12.08 27.19 -2.43
N ILE A 554 -12.85 27.85 -1.57
CA ILE A 554 -12.38 28.51 -0.36
C ILE A 554 -13.04 27.86 0.85
N TYR A 555 -12.23 27.34 1.77
CA TYR A 555 -12.70 26.81 3.04
C TYR A 555 -12.56 27.86 4.13
N VAL A 556 -13.69 28.34 4.66
CA VAL A 556 -13.74 29.30 5.75
C VAL A 556 -13.99 28.56 7.06
N VAL A 557 -13.04 28.66 7.98
CA VAL A 557 -13.10 28.11 9.33
C VAL A 557 -13.50 29.21 10.31
N GLU A 558 -14.54 28.98 11.10
CA GLU A 558 -14.98 29.85 12.20
C GLU A 558 -14.72 29.14 13.53
N SER A 559 -13.78 29.62 14.34
CA SER A 559 -13.51 29.08 15.68
C SER A 559 -13.12 30.20 16.65
N GLU A 560 -13.71 30.18 17.86
CA GLU A 560 -13.33 31.05 18.97
C GLU A 560 -12.13 30.50 19.77
N ASP A 561 -11.79 29.23 19.58
CA ASP A 561 -10.67 28.55 20.24
C ASP A 561 -9.40 28.57 19.36
N PRO A 562 -8.31 29.23 19.80
CA PRO A 562 -7.04 29.30 19.07
C PRO A 562 -6.32 27.95 18.92
N SER A 563 -6.58 26.98 19.80
CA SER A 563 -5.88 25.68 19.82
C SER A 563 -6.31 24.79 18.64
N ILE A 564 -7.60 24.78 18.33
CA ILE A 564 -8.18 24.03 17.20
C ILE A 564 -7.64 24.54 15.86
N LEU A 565 -7.45 25.85 15.75
CA LEU A 565 -6.91 26.49 14.55
C LEU A 565 -5.45 26.10 14.31
N ARG A 566 -4.67 25.99 15.38
CA ARG A 566 -3.30 25.47 15.33
C ARG A 566 -3.29 24.01 14.88
N ASP A 567 -4.21 23.18 15.37
CA ASP A 567 -4.31 21.78 14.97
C ASP A 567 -4.71 21.60 13.49
N VAL A 568 -5.67 22.38 13.01
CA VAL A 568 -6.07 22.40 11.60
C VAL A 568 -4.90 22.86 10.72
N PHE A 569 -4.20 23.93 11.12
CA PHE A 569 -3.01 24.45 10.43
C PHE A 569 -1.88 23.42 10.38
N VAL A 570 -1.57 22.76 11.49
CA VAL A 570 -0.51 21.74 11.57
C VAL A 570 -0.87 20.54 10.71
N ARG A 571 -2.11 20.06 10.78
CA ARG A 571 -2.54 18.86 10.04
C ARG A 571 -2.54 19.07 8.54
N ILE A 572 -2.90 20.26 8.06
CA ILE A 572 -2.96 20.59 6.63
C ILE A 572 -1.56 20.88 6.07
N ASN A 573 -0.73 21.63 6.80
CA ASN A 573 0.64 21.90 6.36
C ASN A 573 1.58 20.68 6.46
N HIS A 574 1.30 19.72 7.36
CA HIS A 574 2.07 18.47 7.41
C HIS A 574 1.77 17.50 6.26
N SER A 575 0.68 17.68 5.52
CA SER A 575 0.33 16.81 4.37
C SER A 575 1.06 17.13 3.07
N GLY A 576 1.77 18.26 2.96
CA GLY A 576 2.41 18.73 1.72
C GLY A 576 3.90 19.05 1.89
N LYS A 577 4.76 18.03 1.75
CA LYS A 577 6.24 18.05 1.75
C LYS A 577 6.92 18.55 3.05
N THR A 578 7.62 17.62 3.70
CA THR A 578 8.63 17.86 4.73
C THR A 578 9.74 18.77 4.22
N LEU A 579 10.21 19.71 5.06
CA LEU A 579 11.54 20.33 4.92
C LEU A 579 12.56 19.24 4.60
N SER A 580 13.37 19.46 3.57
CA SER A 580 14.51 18.58 3.28
C SER A 580 15.39 18.51 4.52
N LEU A 581 15.94 17.34 4.85
CA LEU A 581 16.89 17.20 5.96
C LEU A 581 18.06 18.21 5.83
N SER A 582 18.42 18.58 4.60
CA SER A 582 19.40 19.63 4.28
C SER A 582 18.99 21.01 4.79
N ASP A 583 17.73 21.39 4.62
CA ASP A 583 17.21 22.68 5.06
C ASP A 583 17.14 22.72 6.59
N SER A 584 16.77 21.59 7.22
CA SER A 584 16.74 21.50 8.69
C SER A 584 18.12 21.52 9.33
N MET A 585 19.14 20.88 8.73
CA MET A 585 20.52 20.92 9.25
C MET A 585 21.14 22.31 9.08
N SER A 586 20.84 22.98 7.96
CA SER A 586 21.27 24.35 7.71
C SER A 586 20.59 25.35 8.64
N LEU A 587 19.32 25.13 8.99
CA LEU A 587 18.59 25.92 10.00
C LEU A 587 19.07 25.66 11.43
N LEU A 588 19.38 24.40 11.76
CA LEU A 588 19.86 24.03 13.09
C LEU A 588 21.21 24.67 13.39
N PHE A 589 22.16 24.60 12.46
CA PHE A 589 23.54 25.04 12.72
C PHE A 589 23.90 26.38 12.03
N GLY A 590 22.92 27.04 11.39
CA GLY A 590 22.98 28.40 10.86
C GLY A 590 23.31 28.51 9.37
N THR A 591 22.62 29.42 8.68
CA THR A 591 22.99 29.98 7.36
C THR A 591 23.50 31.41 7.52
N ASP A 592 24.68 31.70 6.95
CA ASP A 592 25.44 32.94 6.62
C ASP A 592 25.03 34.35 7.11
N GLY A 593 24.02 34.53 7.94
CA GLY A 593 23.61 35.81 8.50
C GLY A 593 23.43 35.71 10.01
N LEU A 594 24.46 36.16 10.75
CA LEU A 594 24.53 36.55 12.17
C LEU A 594 25.73 35.91 12.89
N GLU A 595 26.39 36.74 13.70
CA GLU A 595 27.66 36.51 14.40
C GLU A 595 27.54 35.41 15.47
N ALA A 596 27.83 34.16 15.09
CA ALA A 596 28.02 33.05 16.02
C ALA A 596 29.45 32.50 15.85
N PRO A 597 30.19 32.20 16.94
CA PRO A 597 31.63 31.93 16.92
C PRO A 597 32.05 30.55 16.35
N SER A 598 31.11 29.70 15.95
CA SER A 598 31.43 28.44 15.24
C SER A 598 30.29 28.03 14.32
N ARG A 599 30.57 27.91 13.01
CA ARG A 599 29.60 27.56 11.96
C ARG A 599 29.95 26.24 11.28
N LEU A 600 28.97 25.59 10.65
CA LEU A 600 29.23 24.41 9.78
C LEU A 600 30.11 24.76 8.58
N SER A 601 30.05 26.02 8.10
CA SER A 601 30.93 26.52 7.05
C SER A 601 32.40 26.42 7.42
N ASP A 602 32.74 26.76 8.67
CA ASP A 602 34.13 26.77 9.14
C ASP A 602 34.67 25.35 9.21
N LEU A 603 33.85 24.41 9.70
CA LEU A 603 34.21 22.99 9.76
C LEU A 603 34.35 22.40 8.35
N ARG A 604 33.49 22.79 7.41
CA ARG A 604 33.58 22.39 6.01
C ARG A 604 34.90 22.84 5.39
N GLU A 605 35.27 24.10 5.58
CA GLU A 605 36.51 24.66 5.05
C GLU A 605 37.74 23.98 5.67
N GLU A 606 37.71 23.73 6.98
CA GLU A 606 38.78 23.02 7.69
C GLU A 606 39.00 21.60 7.17
N ILE A 607 37.92 20.84 6.90
CA ILE A 607 38.02 19.50 6.31
C ILE A 607 38.44 19.55 4.84
N ALA A 608 37.97 20.54 4.08
CA ALA A 608 38.38 20.73 2.69
C ALA A 608 39.89 21.02 2.58
N GLN A 609 40.46 21.79 3.51
CA GLN A 609 41.91 22.07 3.58
C GLN A 609 42.76 20.82 3.82
N LEU A 610 42.20 19.74 4.38
CA LEU A 610 42.88 18.43 4.50
C LEU A 610 42.95 17.67 3.18
N GLY A 611 42.35 18.19 2.10
CA GLY A 611 42.34 17.55 0.78
C GLY A 611 41.39 16.35 0.66
N PHE A 612 40.48 16.15 1.62
CA PHE A 612 39.54 15.02 1.64
C PHE A 612 38.31 15.22 0.74
N GLY A 613 38.07 16.45 0.28
CA GLY A 613 36.90 16.87 -0.49
C GLY A 613 35.85 17.61 0.34
N GLU A 614 34.94 18.31 -0.32
CA GLU A 614 33.90 19.10 0.37
C GLU A 614 32.77 18.20 0.88
N LEU A 615 32.50 18.23 2.18
CA LEU A 615 31.34 17.57 2.78
C LEU A 615 30.12 18.51 2.73
N ASP A 616 28.95 17.97 2.39
CA ASP A 616 27.72 18.75 2.38
C ASP A 616 27.19 19.05 3.80
N ASN A 617 26.23 19.97 3.93
CA ASN A 617 25.67 20.37 5.23
C ASN A 617 24.96 19.23 5.97
N VAL A 618 24.43 18.24 5.24
CA VAL A 618 23.79 17.05 5.83
C VAL A 618 24.85 16.11 6.38
N GLU A 619 25.90 15.84 5.61
CA GLU A 619 27.04 14.99 5.99
C GLU A 619 27.74 15.54 7.24
N LEU A 620 28.01 16.86 7.26
CA LEU A 620 28.62 17.54 8.39
C LEU A 620 27.69 17.64 9.60
N GLY A 621 26.44 18.07 9.40
CA GLY A 621 25.46 18.18 10.48
C GLY A 621 25.23 16.83 11.17
N ARG A 622 25.23 15.73 10.41
CA ARG A 622 25.19 14.39 10.96
C ARG A 622 26.45 14.03 11.76
N ASN A 623 27.65 14.33 11.27
CA ASN A 623 28.89 14.11 12.05
C ASN A 623 28.87 14.86 13.39
N VAL A 624 28.38 16.10 13.40
CA VAL A 624 28.24 16.93 14.60
C VAL A 624 27.20 16.37 15.58
N LEU A 625 26.09 15.82 15.10
CA LEU A 625 25.10 15.19 15.97
C LEU A 625 25.61 13.86 16.54
N PHE A 626 26.34 13.08 15.73
CA PHE A 626 26.96 11.84 16.17
C PHE A 626 28.02 12.06 17.25
N THR A 627 28.73 13.19 17.27
CA THR A 627 29.70 13.49 18.35
C THR A 627 29.00 13.65 19.69
N GLY A 628 27.79 14.21 19.72
CA GLY A 628 26.93 14.27 20.89
C GLY A 628 26.26 12.96 21.29
N GLY A 629 26.44 11.87 20.52
CA GLY A 629 25.80 10.57 20.78
C GLY A 629 24.35 10.49 20.31
N TRP A 630 23.92 11.36 19.40
CA TRP A 630 22.56 11.37 18.89
C TRP A 630 22.37 10.28 17.82
N ASP A 631 21.45 9.35 18.04
CA ASP A 631 21.04 8.36 17.05
C ASP A 631 20.01 8.95 16.08
N LEU A 632 20.41 9.17 14.82
CA LEU A 632 19.56 9.69 13.75
C LEU A 632 18.42 8.76 13.34
N THR A 633 18.42 7.50 13.78
CA THR A 633 17.33 6.54 13.54
C THR A 633 16.25 6.60 14.63
N GLN A 634 16.59 7.11 15.83
CA GLN A 634 15.70 7.19 16.98
C GLN A 634 15.19 8.62 17.28
N HIS A 635 15.97 9.65 16.92
CA HIS A 635 15.62 11.04 17.23
C HIS A 635 14.80 11.68 16.10
N SER A 636 13.58 12.13 16.45
CA SER A 636 12.69 12.84 15.54
C SER A 636 13.12 14.30 15.33
N GLN A 637 12.65 14.96 14.27
CA GLN A 637 12.95 16.37 13.99
C GLN A 637 12.57 17.30 15.15
N ASN A 638 11.53 16.95 15.91
CA ASN A 638 11.12 17.67 17.14
C ASN A 638 12.18 17.63 18.26
N SER A 639 13.03 16.60 18.28
CA SER A 639 14.14 16.46 19.24
C SER A 639 15.33 17.35 18.86
N LEU A 640 15.50 17.62 17.56
CA LEU A 640 16.53 18.53 17.04
C LEU A 640 16.15 20.00 17.25
N ASP A 641 14.86 20.33 17.12
CA ASP A 641 14.33 21.69 17.35
C ASP A 641 14.37 22.13 18.83
N ALA A 642 14.55 21.17 19.76
CA ALA A 642 14.67 21.42 21.19
C ALA A 642 16.08 21.85 21.62
N LEU A 643 17.09 21.74 20.75
CA LEU A 643 18.48 22.11 21.06
C LEU A 643 18.62 23.62 21.23
N THR A 644 19.10 24.05 22.40
CA THR A 644 19.40 25.45 22.67
C THR A 644 20.58 25.94 21.82
N SER A 645 20.68 27.25 21.60
CA SER A 645 21.82 27.82 20.86
C SER A 645 23.18 27.49 21.51
N HIS A 646 23.23 27.39 22.84
CA HIS A 646 24.44 27.03 23.58
C HIS A 646 24.87 25.56 23.33
N GLU A 647 23.93 24.61 23.36
CA GLU A 647 24.21 23.19 23.08
C GLU A 647 24.68 22.98 21.64
N ARG A 648 24.11 23.71 20.68
CA ARG A 648 24.53 23.63 19.28
C ARG A 648 25.97 24.11 19.07
N THR A 649 26.35 25.22 19.69
CA THR A 649 27.71 25.75 19.64
C THR A 649 28.72 24.80 20.32
N ALA A 650 28.33 24.17 21.43
CA ALA A 650 29.15 23.17 22.10
C ALA A 650 29.39 21.94 21.22
N LEU A 651 28.34 21.37 20.63
CA LEU A 651 28.46 20.22 19.72
C LEU A 651 29.36 20.50 18.52
N LEU A 652 29.25 21.69 17.92
CA LEU A 652 30.11 22.11 16.82
C LEU A 652 31.59 22.22 17.23
N LYS A 653 31.86 22.69 18.44
CA LYS A 653 33.22 22.77 18.98
C LYS A 653 33.78 21.38 19.25
N ASP A 654 32.98 20.50 19.84
CA ASP A 654 33.38 19.15 20.22
C ASP A 654 33.55 18.22 19.01
N ALA A 655 32.91 18.53 17.88
CA ALA A 655 33.01 17.76 16.65
C ALA A 655 34.29 18.01 15.84
N ARG A 656 34.98 19.14 16.03
CA ARG A 656 36.13 19.57 15.19
C ARG A 656 37.27 18.57 15.20
N GLU A 657 37.85 18.32 16.37
CA GLU A 657 39.04 17.47 16.48
C GLU A 657 38.76 15.99 16.13
N PRO A 658 37.68 15.36 16.61
CA PRO A 658 37.38 13.98 16.26
C PRO A 658 37.12 13.76 14.77
N LEU A 659 36.46 14.72 14.10
CA LEU A 659 36.21 14.64 12.66
C LEU A 659 37.51 14.78 11.87
N ARG A 660 38.38 15.71 12.28
CA ARG A 660 39.72 15.87 11.71
C ARG A 660 40.56 14.59 11.86
N GLN A 661 40.54 13.96 13.03
CA GLN A 661 41.24 12.69 13.26
C GLN A 661 40.66 11.54 12.42
N ALA A 662 39.34 11.48 12.27
CA ALA A 662 38.69 10.50 11.40
C ALA A 662 39.12 10.64 9.93
N VAL A 663 39.20 11.87 9.43
CA VAL A 663 39.68 12.16 8.07
C VAL A 663 41.16 11.79 7.91
N ILE A 664 42.03 12.21 8.84
CA ILE A 664 43.46 11.87 8.80
C ILE A 664 43.66 10.36 8.84
N PHE A 665 42.90 9.65 9.67
CA PHE A 665 42.94 8.18 9.73
C PHE A 665 42.54 7.56 8.39
N LEU A 666 41.46 8.03 7.77
CA LEU A 666 41.02 7.53 6.47
C LEU A 666 42.10 7.73 5.39
N GLN A 667 42.73 8.91 5.36
CA GLN A 667 43.76 9.24 4.37
C GLN A 667 45.08 8.49 4.61
N SER A 668 45.59 8.48 5.85
CA SER A 668 46.93 7.99 6.15
C SER A 668 47.00 6.52 6.54
N GLU A 669 45.95 5.98 7.18
CA GLU A 669 45.92 4.61 7.71
C GLU A 669 45.05 3.67 6.85
N ALA A 670 43.86 4.13 6.44
CA ALA A 670 42.96 3.31 5.61
C ALA A 670 43.24 3.41 4.11
N GLY A 671 44.12 4.32 3.67
CA GLY A 671 44.47 4.51 2.26
C GLY A 671 43.34 5.10 1.41
N ILE A 672 42.40 5.83 2.01
CA ILE A 672 41.27 6.49 1.36
C ILE A 672 41.54 7.99 1.33
N PRO A 673 42.19 8.54 0.27
CA PRO A 673 42.64 9.92 0.25
C PRO A 673 41.50 10.95 0.11
N HIS A 674 40.35 10.55 -0.45
CA HIS A 674 39.26 11.45 -0.82
C HIS A 674 37.88 10.82 -0.61
N LYS A 675 36.87 11.62 -0.28
CA LYS A 675 35.50 11.17 0.03
C LYS A 675 34.81 10.38 -1.10
N LEU A 676 35.15 10.67 -2.36
CA LEU A 676 34.58 9.96 -3.52
C LEU A 676 34.94 8.46 -3.56
N LEU A 677 36.01 8.06 -2.87
CA LEU A 677 36.44 6.67 -2.76
C LEU A 677 35.79 5.96 -1.56
N LEU A 678 35.00 6.68 -0.77
CA LEU A 678 34.37 6.18 0.44
C LEU A 678 33.00 5.59 0.09
N PRO A 679 32.77 4.27 0.24
CA PRO A 679 31.55 3.61 -0.25
C PRO A 679 30.26 4.15 0.40
N TYR A 680 30.34 4.55 1.68
CA TYR A 680 29.22 5.11 2.45
C TYR A 680 29.73 6.07 3.51
N VAL A 681 29.23 7.31 3.53
CA VAL A 681 29.60 8.37 4.49
C VAL A 681 29.37 7.97 5.95
N LEU A 682 28.54 6.95 6.20
CA LEU A 682 28.34 6.35 7.52
C LEU A 682 29.67 5.92 8.17
N ALA A 683 30.66 5.46 7.40
CA ALA A 683 31.96 5.11 7.96
C ALA A 683 32.67 6.32 8.60
N LEU A 684 32.50 7.52 8.03
CA LEU A 684 33.02 8.75 8.60
C LEU A 684 32.27 9.12 9.90
N HIS A 685 30.95 8.93 9.97
CA HIS A 685 30.16 9.16 11.19
C HIS A 685 30.62 8.27 12.34
N VAL A 686 30.80 6.98 12.08
CA VAL A 686 31.24 5.99 13.06
C VAL A 686 32.66 6.29 13.54
N LEU A 687 33.58 6.60 12.63
CA LEU A 687 34.96 6.95 12.99
C LEU A 687 35.03 8.24 13.81
N THR A 688 34.23 9.24 13.47
CA THR A 688 34.15 10.49 14.23
C THR A 688 33.72 10.21 15.67
N ARG A 689 32.68 9.39 15.87
CA ARG A 689 32.26 8.96 17.21
C ARG A 689 33.30 8.09 17.91
N PHE A 690 34.01 7.23 17.18
CA PHE A 690 35.10 6.44 17.73
C PHE A 690 36.21 7.33 18.32
N PHE A 691 36.63 8.39 17.61
CA PHE A 691 37.64 9.32 18.12
C PHE A 691 37.15 10.22 19.26
N VAL A 692 35.83 10.42 19.40
CA VAL A 692 35.25 11.02 20.61
C VAL A 692 35.44 10.10 21.82
N VAL A 693 35.19 8.80 21.68
CA VAL A 693 35.27 7.83 22.78
C VAL A 693 36.72 7.42 23.08
N TYR A 694 37.59 7.38 22.07
CA TYR A 694 38.98 6.91 22.16
C TYR A 694 39.99 7.93 21.61
N PRO A 695 40.11 9.13 22.18
CA PRO A 695 40.98 10.19 21.65
C PRO A 695 42.47 9.82 21.65
N ALA A 696 42.90 8.99 22.60
CA ALA A 696 44.30 8.53 22.70
C ALA A 696 44.75 7.66 21.51
N PHE A 697 43.80 7.09 20.74
CA PHE A 697 44.11 6.29 19.56
C PHE A 697 44.77 7.13 18.45
N ALA A 698 44.44 8.42 18.37
CA ALA A 698 45.02 9.35 17.40
C ALA A 698 46.52 9.58 17.60
N THR A 699 47.02 9.52 18.84
CA THR A 699 48.41 9.83 19.21
C THR A 699 49.30 8.60 19.38
N MET A 700 48.75 7.38 19.28
CA MET A 700 49.54 6.16 19.43
C MET A 700 50.47 5.93 18.22
N PRO A 701 51.73 5.51 18.40
CA PRO A 701 52.61 5.16 17.29
C PRO A 701 52.08 3.94 16.53
N ARG A 702 52.29 3.89 15.21
CA ARG A 702 51.78 2.83 14.31
C ARG A 702 52.13 1.41 14.78
N SER A 703 53.33 1.23 15.34
CA SER A 703 53.79 -0.02 15.95
C SER A 703 52.95 -0.48 17.15
N ALA A 704 52.44 0.46 17.97
CA ALA A 704 51.53 0.16 19.07
C ALA A 704 50.09 -0.12 18.61
N ARG A 705 49.67 0.45 17.45
CA ARG A 705 48.36 0.16 16.84
C ARG A 705 48.31 -1.22 16.18
N VAL A 706 49.41 -1.64 15.54
CA VAL A 706 49.55 -2.95 14.88
C VAL A 706 49.78 -4.09 15.88
N GLY A 707 50.35 -3.81 17.06
CA GLY A 707 50.49 -4.77 18.16
C GLY A 707 49.18 -5.18 18.86
N CYS A 708 48.07 -4.50 18.57
CA CYS A 708 46.71 -4.95 18.91
C CYS A 708 46.09 -5.81 17.79
N GLY A 709 46.94 -6.52 17.04
CA GLY A 709 46.52 -7.48 16.02
C GLY A 709 45.84 -8.71 16.63
N ALA A 710 44.52 -8.76 16.50
CA ALA A 710 43.64 -9.93 16.55
C ALA A 710 43.58 -10.81 17.83
N SER A 711 44.50 -10.70 18.80
CA SER A 711 44.48 -11.55 20.02
C SER A 711 44.33 -10.79 21.35
N SER A 712 44.35 -9.45 21.35
CA SER A 712 44.33 -8.65 22.59
C SER A 712 43.24 -7.57 22.67
N LEU A 713 42.36 -7.44 21.68
CA LEU A 713 41.14 -6.62 21.82
C LEU A 713 40.21 -7.02 22.99
N PRO A 714 40.15 -8.29 23.46
CA PRO A 714 39.36 -8.63 24.64
C PRO A 714 39.97 -8.18 25.98
N ASN A 715 41.28 -7.92 26.06
CA ASN A 715 41.97 -7.73 27.34
C ASN A 715 42.17 -6.26 27.77
N LEU A 716 42.01 -5.28 26.86
CA LEU A 716 41.89 -3.87 27.26
C LEU A 716 40.47 -3.53 27.78
N LEU A 717 39.51 -4.43 27.58
CA LEU A 717 38.16 -4.37 28.15
C LEU A 717 38.03 -5.12 29.49
N CYS A 718 39.07 -5.84 29.93
CA CYS A 718 39.06 -6.66 31.14
C CYS A 718 40.28 -6.34 32.01
N GLY A 719 40.18 -5.27 32.80
CA GLY A 719 41.22 -4.83 33.74
C GLY A 719 40.66 -4.11 34.97
N SER A 720 39.91 -4.86 35.78
CA SER A 720 39.66 -4.63 37.22
C SER A 720 39.24 -3.24 37.69
N ARG A 721 37.96 -2.88 37.52
CA ARG A 721 37.01 -2.47 38.57
C ARG A 721 35.69 -2.03 37.92
N CYS A 722 34.65 -2.82 38.18
CA CYS A 722 33.22 -2.64 37.93
C CYS A 722 32.74 -1.36 37.24
N SER A 723 32.20 -1.50 36.01
CA SER A 723 31.10 -0.71 35.41
C SER A 723 30.52 -1.50 34.22
N PRO A 724 29.21 -1.37 33.88
CA PRO A 724 28.48 -2.35 33.06
C PRO A 724 28.85 -2.28 31.56
N PRO A 725 28.49 -3.31 30.75
CA PRO A 725 29.04 -3.52 29.42
C PRO A 725 28.57 -2.48 28.40
N ILE A 726 29.50 -2.17 27.49
CA ILE A 726 29.34 -1.26 26.34
C ILE A 726 28.18 -1.72 25.46
N THR A 727 27.13 -0.91 25.39
CA THR A 727 26.05 -1.00 24.40
C THR A 727 26.37 0.04 23.32
N LEU A 728 27.02 -0.40 22.23
CA LEU A 728 27.28 0.45 21.05
C LEU A 728 26.10 0.44 20.05
N TRP A 729 24.99 -0.17 20.43
CA TRP A 729 23.74 -0.26 19.67
C TRP A 729 22.54 -0.17 20.63
N THR A 730 22.39 1.00 21.24
CA THR A 730 21.15 1.57 21.79
C THR A 730 21.30 3.07 21.67
#